data_AF-A0A7Y5A8E8-F1
#
_entry.id   AF-A0A7Y5A8E8-F1
#
_cell.length_a   1.000
_cell.length_b   1.000
_cell.length_c   1.000
_cell.angle_alpha   90.00
_cell.angle_beta   90.00
_cell.angle_gamma   90.00
#
_symmetry.space_group_name_H-M   'P 1'
#
loop_
_entity.id
_entity.type
_entity.pdbx_description
1 polymer ?
#
loop_
_entity_poly.entity_id
_entity_poly.type
_entity_poly.pdbx_seq_one_letter_code
_entity_poly.pdbx_strand_id
1 'polypeptide(L)'
;IGEHPLDWDRAELLRRIGPNAEALSDLELDKALRCTGFDEAQLRHAHINEDGVPPLLVDAIERLVIDQEAGNLITRIRHGLSVPTNKQYALNSLVELQGWPADHVLKVFDGPEPWGKSVTYGKASQASTVVIEVTRSDLELGRLSQTVLQQMDDQAASTLLRGNYLPFSRAGALDAQLAEHLEARRGALFQALYQSRQPALQEAAQALHRQFSSLPNQMLNAIVSRASAAERTRMLGGRVPLRIAEEARRHQAHLRLDRAMLGMYREGLANADSERLTAALQAENPGASPMSLLETALADRSHAGRLIGQQPVRPGYRSPLRLADGRLGYPLSGRGNWREWIRRGGRSSEERRLQEFYPALTGEQRRALLGELRQRGNVSEQLGQLQRQRQSQEQNLQEWAAAAHGVERENREAFGTVMRHASRREGGNMLILGGLALQDLPQPLATFDHIHTLVIEDLGLRSLPSGFFAAFPRLESLHVAGNPNLPGDAVFTALLGAPRLRRLLVTGSPLGELGATAHQALGRLTLLSSLSFRGTQLAITDADLQVLTRLPLQELNLSDNNITLDATMSARFDQMQHLLGLDLSYNPLTIPPRLSNLHRLRTLTLTECNLSAWPADLTALMNRDDYALRALELSNNNIHDLPELPQILDSAYTQNLLTHLDHEWGFHFNDLVPETAHPLQTSGVAVLEHSAFAAPDDAVNWLAGASAAQQALWDGLFENGANPSLREVIARVGISAQAQHNPQVLTAQVWQLLQAAGEDHALLERLNERAGDFPATCGDAGADGFSALQVEVLVHEEIQQTEIQGPRLFQFYRQLFRRDQVNALAARIYLARLEQANAISQWESAPVATRPAVRPEFIPDPLDDFTHDQLQQGGLDDIEIRLALRQALAQRLEFPEPSQDMLYFTHAQISDATVDNVEAAVEALDDDAAARRTWIGAQPGWRRFIRQRFSQRFASLDEPWYRGMDYLQYCLDPESEAVTTLDEPVLAVLNSVLPEAMPDETGSLPRVDLDSRRYKAALDKLVDGRQAEEDALYQRLTAQQDPNDRD
;
A
#
# COMPACT_ATOMS: atom_id res chain seq x y z
N ILE A 1 17.21 -14.51 -29.24
CA ILE A 1 18.28 -15.07 -28.40
C ILE A 1 18.90 -13.88 -27.70
N GLY A 2 18.35 -13.50 -26.54
CA GLY A 2 18.85 -12.38 -25.76
C GLY A 2 19.90 -12.92 -24.79
N GLU A 3 21.10 -12.36 -24.83
CA GLU A 3 22.16 -12.70 -23.88
C GLU A 3 21.72 -12.32 -22.46
N HIS A 4 21.89 -13.22 -21.49
CA HIS A 4 21.48 -13.00 -20.10
C HIS A 4 22.71 -12.67 -19.24
N PRO A 5 22.71 -11.61 -18.41
CA PRO A 5 23.86 -11.26 -17.55
C PRO A 5 24.35 -12.34 -16.58
N LEU A 6 23.54 -13.38 -16.35
CA LEU A 6 23.89 -14.52 -15.52
C LEU A 6 24.91 -15.45 -16.20
N ASP A 7 24.92 -15.45 -17.53
CA ASP A 7 25.78 -16.29 -18.35
C ASP A 7 27.07 -15.57 -18.76
N TRP A 8 27.16 -14.26 -18.50
CA TRP A 8 28.34 -13.46 -18.77
C TRP A 8 29.47 -13.80 -17.80
N ASP A 9 30.64 -14.04 -18.39
CA ASP A 9 31.88 -14.13 -17.64
C ASP A 9 32.31 -12.75 -17.13
N ARG A 10 33.38 -12.73 -16.32
CA ARG A 10 33.90 -11.50 -15.73
C ARG A 10 34.28 -10.45 -16.77
N ALA A 11 34.91 -10.86 -17.87
CA ALA A 11 35.37 -9.95 -18.89
C ALA A 11 34.18 -9.31 -19.61
N GLU A 12 33.16 -10.12 -19.92
CA GLU A 12 31.93 -9.64 -20.55
C GLU A 12 31.16 -8.69 -19.63
N LEU A 13 31.04 -8.99 -18.33
CA LEU A 13 30.41 -8.10 -17.34
C LEU A 13 31.08 -6.71 -17.29
N LEU A 14 32.40 -6.68 -17.34
CA LEU A 14 33.18 -5.43 -17.31
C LEU A 14 33.11 -4.67 -18.63
N ARG A 15 33.07 -5.36 -19.77
CA ARG A 15 32.95 -4.73 -21.10
C ARG A 15 31.57 -4.10 -21.31
N ARG A 16 30.51 -4.67 -20.74
CA ARG A 16 29.13 -4.17 -20.86
C ARG A 16 28.81 -2.96 -19.96
N ILE A 17 29.79 -2.44 -19.21
CA ILE A 17 29.67 -1.23 -18.38
C ILE A 17 29.42 0.04 -19.22
N GLY A 18 29.94 0.10 -20.45
CA GLY A 18 29.75 1.24 -21.34
C GLY A 18 30.97 1.50 -22.23
N PRO A 19 30.90 2.51 -23.11
CA PRO A 19 31.89 2.74 -24.17
C PRO A 19 33.31 3.02 -23.65
N ASN A 20 33.45 3.60 -22.45
CA ASN A 20 34.76 3.83 -21.85
C ASN A 20 35.47 2.52 -21.43
N ALA A 21 34.73 1.44 -21.21
CA ALA A 21 35.33 0.13 -20.92
C ALA A 21 35.97 -0.51 -22.16
N GLU A 22 35.55 -0.13 -23.38
CA GLU A 22 36.15 -0.62 -24.62
C GLU A 22 37.60 -0.15 -24.80
N ALA A 23 37.92 1.05 -24.31
CA ALA A 23 39.25 1.65 -24.42
C ALA A 23 40.32 0.99 -23.53
N LEU A 24 39.89 0.21 -22.52
CA LEU A 24 40.76 -0.43 -21.54
C LEU A 24 40.95 -1.92 -21.84
N SER A 25 42.07 -2.48 -21.37
CA SER A 25 42.30 -3.93 -21.34
C SER A 25 41.52 -4.61 -20.21
N ASP A 26 41.28 -5.91 -20.31
CA ASP A 26 40.54 -6.66 -19.29
C ASP A 26 41.27 -6.64 -17.93
N LEU A 27 42.60 -6.57 -17.95
CA LEU A 27 43.43 -6.40 -16.76
C LEU A 27 43.20 -5.04 -16.08
N GLU A 28 43.07 -3.97 -16.86
CA GLU A 28 42.80 -2.63 -16.32
C GLU A 28 41.39 -2.53 -15.73
N LEU A 29 40.42 -3.16 -16.38
CA LEU A 29 39.04 -3.25 -15.87
C LEU A 29 38.96 -4.07 -14.58
N ASP A 30 39.69 -5.18 -14.49
CA ASP A 30 39.85 -5.95 -13.26
C ASP A 30 40.43 -5.10 -12.13
N LYS A 31 41.50 -4.36 -12.42
CA LYS A 31 42.13 -3.49 -11.42
C LYS A 31 41.23 -2.34 -10.99
N ALA A 32 40.47 -1.73 -11.90
CA ALA A 32 39.47 -0.72 -11.56
C ALA A 32 38.39 -1.27 -10.61
N LEU A 33 37.88 -2.47 -10.88
CA LEU A 33 36.88 -3.15 -10.05
C LEU A 33 37.41 -3.43 -8.64
N ARG A 34 38.63 -4.00 -8.55
CA ARG A 34 39.25 -4.34 -7.26
C ARG A 34 39.66 -3.10 -6.45
N CYS A 35 40.16 -2.05 -7.11
CA CYS A 35 40.51 -0.79 -6.47
C CYS A 35 39.31 -0.04 -5.89
N THR A 36 38.10 -0.33 -6.36
CA THR A 36 36.86 0.28 -5.85
C THR A 36 36.14 -0.60 -4.82
N GLY A 37 36.65 -1.81 -4.58
CA GLY A 37 36.08 -2.77 -3.63
C GLY A 37 34.80 -3.45 -4.12
N PHE A 38 34.49 -3.34 -5.42
CA PHE A 38 33.38 -4.08 -6.02
C PHE A 38 33.81 -5.50 -6.40
N ASP A 39 32.84 -6.41 -6.44
CA ASP A 39 33.02 -7.77 -6.94
C ASP A 39 32.13 -8.08 -8.15
N GLU A 40 32.33 -9.26 -8.73
CA GLU A 40 31.58 -9.73 -9.89
C GLU A 40 30.08 -9.91 -9.59
N ALA A 41 29.74 -10.30 -8.35
CA ALA A 41 28.35 -10.53 -7.96
C ALA A 41 27.58 -9.21 -7.91
N GLN A 42 28.21 -8.15 -7.38
CA GLN A 42 27.65 -6.81 -7.33
C GLN A 42 27.49 -6.20 -8.73
N LEU A 43 28.48 -6.41 -9.61
CA LEU A 43 28.40 -5.92 -10.99
C LEU A 43 27.33 -6.67 -11.80
N ARG A 44 27.24 -7.99 -11.64
CA ARG A 44 26.19 -8.82 -12.26
C ARG A 44 24.80 -8.42 -11.77
N HIS A 45 24.66 -8.13 -10.48
CA HIS A 45 23.40 -7.62 -9.93
C HIS A 45 23.00 -6.28 -10.56
N ALA A 46 23.94 -5.35 -10.72
CA ALA A 46 23.69 -4.07 -11.36
C ALA A 46 23.20 -4.22 -12.82
N HIS A 47 23.75 -5.19 -13.56
CA HIS A 47 23.30 -5.51 -14.93
C HIS A 47 21.91 -6.17 -14.98
N ILE A 48 21.57 -7.03 -14.01
CA ILE A 48 20.26 -7.72 -13.96
C ILE A 48 19.13 -6.74 -13.64
N ASN A 49 19.38 -5.77 -12.76
CA ASN A 49 18.36 -4.84 -12.30
C ASN A 49 18.29 -3.54 -13.13
N GLU A 50 19.16 -3.37 -14.13
CA GLU A 50 19.33 -2.10 -14.87
C GLU A 50 19.66 -0.89 -13.95
N ASP A 51 20.28 -1.13 -12.78
CA ASP A 51 20.53 -0.13 -11.71
C ASP A 51 21.57 0.95 -12.08
N GLY A 52 22.13 0.89 -13.29
CA GLY A 52 23.26 1.70 -13.73
C GLY A 52 24.58 1.30 -13.08
N VAL A 53 25.69 1.73 -13.66
CA VAL A 53 27.04 1.36 -13.19
C VAL A 53 27.38 2.09 -11.89
N PRO A 54 27.97 1.42 -10.88
CA PRO A 54 28.36 2.07 -9.64
C PRO A 54 29.25 3.33 -9.85
N PRO A 55 28.88 4.50 -9.30
CA PRO A 55 29.59 5.75 -9.57
C PRO A 55 31.09 5.77 -9.23
N LEU A 56 31.51 5.01 -8.21
CA LEU A 56 32.93 4.87 -7.85
C LEU A 56 33.73 4.09 -8.91
N LEU A 57 33.11 3.07 -9.51
CA LEU A 57 33.70 2.31 -10.62
C LEU A 57 33.79 3.15 -11.90
N VAL A 58 32.76 3.95 -12.16
CA VAL A 58 32.78 4.94 -13.27
C VAL A 58 33.95 5.92 -13.10
N ASP A 59 34.17 6.47 -11.90
CA ASP A 59 35.32 7.35 -11.63
C ASP A 59 36.65 6.63 -11.91
N ALA A 60 36.82 5.39 -11.44
CA ALA A 60 38.05 4.64 -11.63
C ALA A 60 38.35 4.37 -13.12
N ILE A 61 37.35 3.91 -13.89
CA ILE A 61 37.46 3.65 -15.33
C ILE A 61 37.79 4.95 -16.07
N GLU A 62 37.06 6.03 -15.78
CA GLU A 62 37.25 7.31 -16.46
C GLU A 62 38.65 7.88 -16.23
N ARG A 63 39.19 7.77 -15.02
CA ARG A 63 40.57 8.19 -14.71
C ARG A 63 41.61 7.37 -15.46
N LEU A 64 41.43 6.06 -15.59
CA LEU A 64 42.32 5.22 -16.39
C LEU A 64 42.32 5.61 -17.87
N VAL A 65 41.13 5.83 -18.44
CA VAL A 65 40.98 6.27 -19.83
C VAL A 65 41.66 7.63 -20.06
N ILE A 66 41.48 8.59 -19.14
CA ILE A 66 42.10 9.92 -19.27
C ILE A 66 43.63 9.85 -19.15
N ASP A 67 44.18 9.02 -18.26
CA ASP A 67 45.62 8.83 -18.15
C ASP A 67 46.21 8.21 -19.42
N GLN A 68 45.56 7.18 -19.96
CA GLN A 68 45.94 6.57 -21.24
C GLN A 68 45.88 7.60 -22.38
N GLU A 69 44.85 8.43 -22.39
CA GLU A 69 44.69 9.49 -23.38
C GLU A 69 45.72 10.61 -23.29
N ALA A 70 46.12 10.99 -22.07
CA ALA A 70 47.19 11.94 -21.84
C ALA A 70 48.53 11.37 -22.35
N GLY A 71 48.83 10.11 -22.00
CA GLY A 71 50.03 9.43 -22.50
C GLY A 71 50.06 9.28 -24.02
N ASN A 72 48.92 8.91 -24.62
CA ASN A 72 48.77 8.79 -26.07
C ASN A 72 48.96 10.15 -26.77
N LEU A 73 48.41 11.24 -26.19
CA LEU A 73 48.61 12.58 -26.73
C LEU A 73 50.09 12.97 -26.73
N ILE A 74 50.77 12.79 -25.60
CA ILE A 74 52.19 13.14 -25.46
C ILE A 74 53.04 12.31 -26.42
N THR A 75 52.76 11.01 -26.53
CA THR A 75 53.46 10.11 -27.45
C THR A 75 53.26 10.51 -28.91
N ARG A 76 52.03 10.87 -29.29
CA ARG A 76 51.72 11.30 -30.66
C ARG A 76 52.42 12.60 -31.01
N ILE A 77 52.41 13.58 -30.12
CA ILE A 77 53.14 14.85 -30.32
C ILE A 77 54.63 14.58 -30.44
N ARG A 78 55.23 13.77 -29.55
CA ARG A 78 56.65 13.43 -29.57
C ARG A 78 57.12 12.84 -30.91
N HIS A 79 56.22 12.15 -31.61
CA HIS A 79 56.50 11.49 -32.90
C HIS A 79 55.93 12.24 -34.11
N GLY A 80 55.44 13.48 -33.96
CA GLY A 80 54.87 14.26 -35.06
C GLY A 80 53.63 13.59 -35.70
N LEU A 81 52.86 12.85 -34.93
CA LEU A 81 51.68 12.13 -35.39
C LEU A 81 50.43 13.01 -35.24
N SER A 82 49.41 12.70 -36.05
CA SER A 82 48.07 13.29 -36.02
C SER A 82 47.55 13.51 -34.59
N VAL A 83 47.00 14.68 -34.27
CA VAL A 83 46.40 14.94 -32.94
C VAL A 83 44.88 15.08 -33.07
N PRO A 84 44.07 14.37 -32.27
CA PRO A 84 42.61 14.50 -32.31
C PRO A 84 42.15 15.94 -32.06
N THR A 85 41.20 16.41 -32.87
CA THR A 85 40.76 17.82 -32.94
C THR A 85 40.14 18.36 -31.64
N ASN A 86 39.71 17.49 -30.73
CA ASN A 86 39.07 17.84 -29.46
C ASN A 86 40.05 18.12 -28.31
N LYS A 87 41.38 18.05 -28.54
CA LYS A 87 42.40 18.21 -27.47
C LYS A 87 43.09 19.58 -27.51
N GLN A 88 42.32 20.63 -27.21
CA GLN A 88 42.73 22.05 -27.16
C GLN A 88 43.94 22.34 -26.24
N TYR A 89 44.30 21.41 -25.35
CA TYR A 89 45.36 21.58 -24.36
C TYR A 89 46.78 21.63 -24.95
N ALA A 90 47.03 20.90 -26.04
CA ALA A 90 48.34 20.93 -26.73
C ALA A 90 48.63 22.31 -27.32
N LEU A 91 47.60 22.98 -27.85
CA LEU A 91 47.68 24.31 -28.46
C LEU A 91 47.96 25.39 -27.41
N ASN A 92 47.30 25.32 -26.25
CA ASN A 92 47.59 26.22 -25.15
C ASN A 92 48.99 25.97 -24.55
N SER A 93 49.43 24.70 -24.47
CA SER A 93 50.76 24.35 -23.95
C SER A 93 51.89 24.80 -24.88
N LEU A 94 51.65 24.87 -26.18
CA LEU A 94 52.62 25.37 -27.16
C LEU A 94 52.95 26.85 -26.95
N VAL A 95 51.92 27.69 -26.72
CA VAL A 95 52.11 29.13 -26.46
C VAL A 95 52.63 29.42 -25.04
N GLU A 96 52.61 28.43 -24.14
CA GLU A 96 53.20 28.49 -22.80
C GLU A 96 54.69 28.06 -22.78
N LEU A 97 55.25 27.57 -23.90
CA LEU A 97 56.65 27.18 -23.97
C LEU A 97 57.58 28.37 -23.67
N GLN A 98 58.53 28.16 -22.77
CA GLN A 98 59.55 29.18 -22.50
C GLN A 98 60.43 29.36 -23.74
N GLY A 99 60.37 30.55 -24.34
CA GLY A 99 60.95 30.88 -25.65
C GLY A 99 59.89 31.29 -26.69
N TRP A 100 58.58 31.12 -26.40
CA TRP A 100 57.51 31.60 -27.26
C TRP A 100 57.52 33.13 -27.36
N PRO A 101 57.51 33.71 -28.58
CA PRO A 101 57.53 35.17 -28.75
C PRO A 101 56.28 35.85 -28.18
N ALA A 102 56.46 36.96 -27.46
CA ALA A 102 55.37 37.67 -26.77
C ALA A 102 54.40 38.41 -27.73
N ASP A 103 54.81 38.63 -28.97
CA ASP A 103 54.07 39.28 -30.05
C ASP A 103 53.38 38.28 -31.00
N HIS A 104 53.48 36.97 -30.74
CA HIS A 104 52.88 35.92 -31.58
C HIS A 104 51.66 35.28 -30.91
N VAL A 105 50.58 35.13 -31.68
CA VAL A 105 49.38 34.38 -31.28
C VAL A 105 49.08 33.26 -32.26
N LEU A 106 48.47 32.18 -31.76
CA LEU A 106 48.09 31.02 -32.55
C LEU A 106 46.59 31.06 -32.83
N LYS A 107 46.19 31.22 -34.10
CA LYS A 107 44.79 31.21 -34.53
C LYS A 107 44.48 29.88 -35.19
N VAL A 108 43.58 29.11 -34.57
CA VAL A 108 43.26 27.74 -34.99
C VAL A 108 41.84 27.68 -35.53
N PHE A 109 41.67 27.23 -36.77
CA PHE A 109 40.37 27.12 -37.43
C PHE A 109 39.69 25.77 -37.14
N ASP A 110 38.37 25.80 -36.95
CA ASP A 110 37.54 24.59 -36.71
C ASP A 110 37.41 23.71 -37.97
N GLY A 111 37.58 24.31 -39.17
CA GLY A 111 37.49 23.66 -40.48
C GLY A 111 38.84 23.23 -41.07
N PRO A 112 38.84 22.37 -42.10
CA PRO A 112 40.05 21.93 -42.77
C PRO A 112 40.76 23.06 -43.55
N GLU A 113 40.09 24.19 -43.77
CA GLU A 113 40.60 25.36 -44.48
C GLU A 113 40.81 26.58 -43.54
N PRO A 114 41.64 27.58 -43.91
CA PRO A 114 41.98 28.74 -43.07
C PRO A 114 40.89 29.84 -43.10
N TRP A 115 39.61 29.45 -43.00
CA TRP A 115 38.49 30.38 -42.90
C TRP A 115 37.37 29.82 -42.02
N GLY A 116 36.50 30.70 -41.52
CA GLY A 116 35.39 30.33 -40.65
C GLY A 116 35.70 30.48 -39.16
N LYS A 117 35.01 29.69 -38.33
CA LYS A 117 35.12 29.77 -36.86
C LYS A 117 36.54 29.39 -36.42
N SER A 118 37.14 30.22 -35.57
CA SER A 118 38.50 30.01 -35.07
C SER A 118 38.64 30.40 -33.61
N VAL A 119 39.61 29.81 -32.93
CA VAL A 119 40.00 30.11 -31.55
C VAL A 119 41.44 30.61 -31.54
N THR A 120 41.71 31.71 -30.85
CA THR A 120 43.05 32.29 -30.73
C THR A 120 43.66 31.96 -29.36
N TYR A 121 44.90 31.46 -29.36
CA TYR A 121 45.68 31.11 -28.18
C TYR A 121 46.88 32.05 -28.04
N GLY A 122 47.23 32.40 -26.80
CA GLY A 122 48.28 33.37 -26.47
C GLY A 122 47.75 34.76 -26.11
N LYS A 123 48.61 35.64 -25.61
CA LYS A 123 48.24 37.01 -25.23
C LYS A 123 48.56 37.96 -26.39
N ALA A 124 47.53 38.55 -27.01
CA ALA A 124 47.73 39.61 -28.00
C ALA A 124 48.30 40.85 -27.31
N SER A 125 49.57 41.16 -27.57
CA SER A 125 50.25 42.32 -26.99
C SER A 125 50.54 43.33 -28.10
N GLN A 126 49.66 44.34 -28.20
CA GLN A 126 49.78 45.54 -29.05
C GLN A 126 49.52 45.38 -30.57
N ALA A 127 49.52 46.53 -31.27
CA ALA A 127 49.05 46.73 -32.65
C ALA A 127 49.82 45.96 -33.74
N SER A 128 50.93 45.30 -33.40
CA SER A 128 51.78 44.51 -34.31
C SER A 128 51.84 43.03 -33.89
N THR A 129 50.71 42.44 -33.53
CA THR A 129 50.64 41.01 -33.19
C THR A 129 50.75 40.15 -34.46
N VAL A 130 51.72 39.24 -34.52
CA VAL A 130 51.87 38.24 -35.58
C VAL A 130 50.90 37.09 -35.33
N VAL A 131 50.08 36.76 -36.32
CA VAL A 131 49.09 35.68 -36.23
C VAL A 131 49.58 34.47 -37.00
N ILE A 132 49.79 33.36 -36.29
CA ILE A 132 50.11 32.06 -36.88
C ILE A 132 48.80 31.32 -37.11
N GLU A 133 48.49 31.01 -38.37
CA GLU A 133 47.25 30.33 -38.75
C GLU A 133 47.46 28.82 -38.86
N VAL A 134 46.64 28.05 -38.12
CA VAL A 134 46.67 26.58 -38.13
C VAL A 134 45.28 26.06 -38.46
N THR A 135 45.17 25.17 -39.45
CA THR A 135 43.92 24.55 -39.84
C THR A 135 43.69 23.23 -39.11
N ARG A 136 42.45 22.72 -39.13
CA ARG A 136 42.17 21.36 -38.65
C ARG A 136 42.96 20.29 -39.41
N SER A 137 43.17 20.47 -40.71
CA SER A 137 43.95 19.56 -41.55
C SER A 137 45.41 19.47 -41.07
N ASP A 138 45.99 20.58 -40.61
CA ASP A 138 47.36 20.58 -40.09
C ASP A 138 47.49 19.76 -38.81
N LEU A 139 46.48 19.78 -37.94
CA LEU A 139 46.44 18.98 -36.72
C LEU A 139 46.22 17.49 -37.02
N GLU A 140 45.30 17.19 -37.94
CA GLU A 140 44.97 15.82 -38.33
C GLU A 140 46.12 15.15 -39.10
N LEU A 141 46.98 15.91 -39.77
CA LEU A 141 48.17 15.41 -40.47
C LEU A 141 49.44 15.41 -39.60
N GLY A 142 49.38 15.86 -38.34
CA GLY A 142 50.54 15.94 -37.45
C GLY A 142 51.54 17.03 -37.83
N ARG A 143 51.11 18.07 -38.55
CA ARG A 143 51.96 19.15 -39.09
C ARG A 143 52.02 20.39 -38.21
N LEU A 144 51.48 20.35 -36.98
CA LEU A 144 51.39 21.50 -36.08
C LEU A 144 52.72 22.27 -35.97
N SER A 145 53.80 21.59 -35.56
CA SER A 145 55.11 22.21 -35.38
C SER A 145 55.73 22.71 -36.69
N GLN A 146 55.46 22.02 -37.81
CA GLN A 146 55.90 22.45 -39.14
C GLN A 146 55.20 23.75 -39.57
N THR A 147 53.88 23.81 -39.45
CA THR A 147 53.05 24.96 -39.85
C THR A 147 53.36 26.19 -39.00
N VAL A 148 53.62 26.00 -37.71
CA VAL A 148 54.02 27.08 -36.78
C VAL A 148 55.38 27.66 -37.17
N LEU A 149 56.39 26.81 -37.36
CA LEU A 149 57.75 27.26 -37.69
C LEU A 149 57.85 27.88 -39.10
N GLN A 150 57.00 27.47 -40.04
CA GLN A 150 56.95 28.06 -41.39
C GLN A 150 56.42 29.50 -41.40
N GLN A 151 55.63 29.88 -40.40
CA GLN A 151 55.03 31.21 -40.27
C GLN A 151 55.77 32.11 -39.27
N MET A 152 56.83 31.60 -38.63
CA MET A 152 57.74 32.37 -37.78
C MET A 152 58.97 32.81 -38.57
N ASP A 153 59.55 33.96 -38.21
CA ASP A 153 60.86 34.35 -38.71
C ASP A 153 61.99 33.50 -38.08
N ASP A 154 63.17 33.50 -38.71
CA ASP A 154 64.30 32.67 -38.27
C ASP A 154 64.80 33.02 -36.86
N GLN A 155 64.63 34.28 -36.43
CA GLN A 155 65.07 34.74 -35.12
C GLN A 155 64.12 34.23 -34.02
N ALA A 156 62.81 34.31 -34.24
CA ALA A 156 61.77 33.77 -33.38
C ALA A 156 61.86 32.25 -33.27
N ALA A 157 62.01 31.55 -34.41
CA ALA A 157 62.16 30.10 -34.45
C ALA A 157 63.40 29.61 -33.68
N SER A 158 64.54 30.31 -33.81
CA SER A 158 65.79 29.96 -33.10
C SER A 158 65.69 30.23 -31.60
N THR A 159 64.96 31.28 -31.20
CA THR A 159 64.72 31.63 -29.78
C THR A 159 63.84 30.57 -29.10
N LEU A 160 62.82 30.07 -29.81
CA LEU A 160 61.91 29.04 -29.29
C LEU A 160 62.60 27.69 -29.06
N LEU A 161 63.46 27.26 -30.00
CA LEU A 161 64.03 25.90 -30.05
C LEU A 161 65.26 25.65 -29.14
N ARG A 162 65.83 26.66 -28.47
CA ARG A 162 67.02 26.54 -27.57
C ARG A 162 68.15 25.65 -28.10
N GLY A 163 68.43 25.71 -29.40
CA GLY A 163 69.50 24.94 -30.04
C GLY A 163 69.60 25.22 -31.53
N ASN A 164 70.79 24.97 -32.10
CA ASN A 164 71.00 25.09 -33.54
C ASN A 164 70.59 23.79 -34.24
N TYR A 165 69.33 23.73 -34.67
CA TYR A 165 68.80 22.63 -35.47
C TYR A 165 68.81 22.96 -36.96
N LEU A 166 69.16 21.96 -37.79
CA LEU A 166 69.03 22.06 -39.24
C LEU A 166 67.55 22.27 -39.61
N PRO A 167 67.21 23.01 -40.68
CA PRO A 167 65.83 23.36 -41.00
C PRO A 167 64.85 22.18 -41.04
N PHE A 168 65.27 21.02 -41.55
CA PHE A 168 64.44 19.82 -41.63
C PHE A 168 64.20 19.12 -40.28
N SER A 169 65.05 19.38 -39.26
CA SER A 169 64.91 18.79 -37.92
C SER A 169 64.25 19.73 -36.91
N ARG A 170 64.00 21.00 -37.28
CA ARG A 170 63.37 22.00 -36.40
C ARG A 170 61.96 21.60 -35.95
N ALA A 171 61.13 21.05 -36.84
CA ALA A 171 59.78 20.61 -36.49
C ALA A 171 59.79 19.48 -35.44
N GLY A 172 60.63 18.45 -35.65
CA GLY A 172 60.78 17.35 -34.70
C GLY A 172 61.38 17.79 -33.35
N ALA A 173 62.24 18.82 -33.34
CA ALA A 173 62.76 19.40 -32.11
C ALA A 173 61.66 20.13 -31.32
N LEU A 174 60.78 20.88 -32.00
CA LEU A 174 59.63 21.55 -31.37
C LEU A 174 58.63 20.53 -30.82
N ASP A 175 58.36 19.45 -31.57
CA ASP A 175 57.53 18.32 -31.15
C ASP A 175 58.07 17.66 -29.87
N ALA A 176 59.38 17.42 -29.81
CA ALA A 176 60.03 16.86 -28.62
C ALA A 176 59.95 17.81 -27.41
N GLN A 177 60.23 19.11 -27.61
CA GLN A 177 60.16 20.13 -26.56
C GLN A 177 58.72 20.31 -26.02
N LEU A 178 57.72 20.28 -26.90
CA LEU A 178 56.31 20.33 -26.52
C LEU A 178 55.89 19.06 -25.76
N ALA A 179 56.32 17.89 -26.20
CA ALA A 179 56.04 16.63 -25.51
C ALA A 179 56.68 16.58 -24.12
N GLU A 180 57.92 17.05 -23.95
CA GLU A 180 58.58 17.18 -22.65
C GLU A 180 57.85 18.16 -21.73
N HIS A 181 57.40 19.29 -22.27
CA HIS A 181 56.62 20.26 -21.51
C HIS A 181 55.27 19.69 -21.04
N LEU A 182 54.58 18.95 -21.91
CA LEU A 182 53.33 18.27 -21.57
C LEU A 182 53.54 17.13 -20.57
N GLU A 183 54.65 16.39 -20.66
CA GLU A 183 54.99 15.35 -19.67
C GLU A 183 55.27 15.96 -18.29
N ALA A 184 56.04 17.06 -18.24
CA ALA A 184 56.28 17.80 -16.99
C ALA A 184 54.99 18.37 -16.38
N ARG A 185 53.95 18.59 -17.18
CA ARG A 185 52.63 19.10 -16.77
C ARG A 185 51.53 18.04 -16.92
N ARG A 186 51.89 16.75 -16.91
CA ARG A 186 50.94 15.65 -17.11
C ARG A 186 49.76 15.72 -16.13
N GLY A 187 50.01 16.04 -14.86
CA GLY A 187 48.96 16.22 -13.86
C GLY A 187 47.97 17.35 -14.19
N ALA A 188 48.44 18.46 -14.75
CA ALA A 188 47.57 19.57 -15.18
C ALA A 188 46.75 19.18 -16.42
N LEU A 189 47.39 18.51 -17.39
CA LEU A 189 46.71 17.93 -18.56
C LEU A 189 45.62 16.95 -18.15
N PHE A 190 45.92 16.03 -17.22
CA PHE A 190 44.97 15.09 -16.67
C PHE A 190 43.77 15.81 -16.03
N GLN A 191 44.04 16.80 -15.17
CA GLN A 191 42.99 17.53 -14.46
C GLN A 191 42.07 18.29 -15.43
N ALA A 192 42.62 18.91 -16.47
CA ALA A 192 41.83 19.61 -17.48
C ALA A 192 40.96 18.65 -18.31
N LEU A 193 41.51 17.51 -18.74
CA LEU A 193 40.75 16.48 -19.45
C LEU A 193 39.64 15.90 -18.56
N TYR A 194 39.95 15.61 -17.29
CA TYR A 194 38.98 15.12 -16.30
C TYR A 194 37.86 16.13 -16.04
N GLN A 195 38.17 17.41 -15.87
CA GLN A 195 37.15 18.46 -15.71
C GLN A 195 36.29 18.63 -16.97
N SER A 196 36.87 18.50 -18.17
CA SER A 196 36.12 18.66 -19.42
C SER A 196 35.06 17.58 -19.66
N ARG A 197 35.19 16.42 -18.99
CA ARG A 197 34.24 15.30 -19.06
C ARG A 197 33.19 15.29 -17.96
N GLN A 198 33.37 16.11 -16.92
CA GLN A 198 32.39 16.16 -15.83
C GLN A 198 31.05 16.69 -16.35
N PRO A 199 29.92 16.03 -16.02
CA PRO A 199 28.61 16.54 -16.40
C PRO A 199 28.32 17.87 -15.72
N ALA A 200 27.39 18.64 -16.31
CA ALA A 200 26.88 19.86 -15.71
C ALA A 200 26.29 19.55 -14.32
N LEU A 201 26.63 20.38 -13.33
CA LEU A 201 26.16 20.21 -11.97
C LEU A 201 24.69 20.64 -11.88
N GLN A 202 23.83 19.78 -11.35
CA GLN A 202 22.42 20.13 -11.11
C GLN A 202 22.30 21.26 -10.08
N GLU A 203 21.25 22.08 -10.20
CA GLU A 203 21.05 23.24 -9.32
C GLU A 203 20.99 22.85 -7.83
N ALA A 204 20.23 21.81 -7.50
CA ALA A 204 20.16 21.27 -6.14
C ALA A 204 21.51 20.69 -5.64
N ALA A 205 22.41 20.28 -6.54
CA ALA A 205 23.73 19.76 -6.18
C ALA A 205 24.74 20.86 -5.82
N GLN A 206 24.46 22.13 -6.12
CA GLN A 206 25.36 23.26 -5.83
C GLN A 206 25.61 23.45 -4.32
N ALA A 207 24.58 23.24 -3.49
CA ALA A 207 24.74 23.30 -2.03
C ALA A 207 25.69 22.20 -1.53
N LEU A 208 25.61 21.00 -2.12
CA LEU A 208 26.45 19.86 -1.78
C LEU A 208 27.90 20.07 -2.25
N HIS A 209 28.09 20.56 -3.47
CA HIS A 209 29.41 20.85 -4.04
C HIS A 209 30.20 21.85 -3.19
N ARG A 210 29.55 22.88 -2.64
CA ARG A 210 30.19 23.85 -1.74
C ARG A 210 30.77 23.22 -0.47
N GLN A 211 30.15 22.16 0.05
CA GLN A 211 30.59 21.48 1.27
C GLN A 211 31.52 20.28 0.97
N PHE A 212 31.37 19.64 -0.19
CA PHE A 212 32.08 18.41 -0.58
C PHE A 212 32.72 18.55 -1.97
N SER A 213 33.58 19.56 -2.13
CA SER A 213 34.19 19.93 -3.42
C SER A 213 35.10 18.87 -4.04
N SER A 214 35.57 17.89 -3.26
CA SER A 214 36.39 16.80 -3.78
C SER A 214 35.60 15.71 -4.51
N LEU A 215 34.26 15.72 -4.41
CA LEU A 215 33.40 14.76 -5.09
C LEU A 215 33.19 15.16 -6.56
N PRO A 216 33.25 14.21 -7.51
CA PRO A 216 32.93 14.47 -8.92
C PRO A 216 31.47 14.88 -9.13
N ASN A 217 31.20 15.66 -10.18
CA ASN A 217 29.84 16.15 -10.48
C ASN A 217 28.87 15.00 -10.74
N GLN A 218 29.33 13.93 -11.40
CA GLN A 218 28.53 12.72 -11.61
C GLN A 218 28.03 12.10 -10.29
N MET A 219 28.88 12.09 -9.26
CA MET A 219 28.56 11.57 -7.93
C MET A 219 27.58 12.50 -7.21
N LEU A 220 27.82 13.81 -7.28
CA LEU A 220 26.96 14.82 -6.66
C LEU A 220 25.56 14.78 -7.26
N ASN A 221 25.46 14.69 -8.59
CA ASN A 221 24.19 14.53 -9.30
C ASN A 221 23.50 13.20 -8.96
N ALA A 222 24.25 12.10 -8.80
CA ALA A 222 23.70 10.80 -8.40
C ALA A 222 23.16 10.81 -6.94
N ILE A 223 23.81 11.52 -6.03
CA ILE A 223 23.31 11.71 -4.65
C ILE A 223 22.01 12.53 -4.68
N VAL A 224 21.96 13.59 -5.51
CA VAL A 224 20.76 14.44 -5.63
C VAL A 224 19.60 13.74 -6.34
N SER A 225 19.85 12.90 -7.35
CA SER A 225 18.80 12.16 -8.04
C SER A 225 18.08 11.18 -7.11
N ARG A 226 18.77 10.70 -6.08
CA ARG A 226 18.23 9.85 -5.01
C ARG A 226 17.62 10.64 -3.84
N ALA A 227 17.66 11.98 -3.87
CA ALA A 227 17.12 12.79 -2.79
C ALA A 227 15.58 12.91 -2.82
N SER A 228 14.99 12.99 -1.63
CA SER A 228 13.58 13.36 -1.41
C SER A 228 13.18 14.66 -2.10
N ALA A 229 11.90 14.82 -2.44
CA ALA A 229 11.36 16.13 -2.81
C ALA A 229 11.67 17.19 -1.74
N ALA A 230 11.41 16.91 -0.47
CA ALA A 230 11.72 17.81 0.64
C ALA A 230 13.23 18.04 0.85
N GLU A 231 14.07 17.05 0.57
CA GLU A 231 15.53 17.20 0.64
C GLU A 231 16.07 18.05 -0.51
N ARG A 232 15.54 17.85 -1.73
CA ARG A 232 15.83 18.67 -2.91
C ARG A 232 15.43 20.12 -2.66
N THR A 233 14.24 20.38 -2.11
CA THR A 233 13.80 21.74 -1.76
C THR A 233 14.73 22.40 -0.74
N ARG A 234 15.18 21.68 0.29
CA ARG A 234 16.16 22.21 1.27
C ARG A 234 17.51 22.55 0.64
N MET A 235 17.99 21.70 -0.28
CA MET A 235 19.24 21.93 -1.00
C MET A 235 19.15 23.08 -2.00
N LEU A 236 18.02 23.25 -2.68
CA LEU A 236 17.72 24.43 -3.50
C LEU A 236 17.71 25.71 -2.65
N GLY A 237 17.21 25.63 -1.41
CA GLY A 237 17.33 26.69 -0.40
C GLY A 237 18.74 26.84 0.21
N GLY A 238 19.74 26.14 -0.31
CA GLY A 238 21.15 26.25 0.10
C GLY A 238 21.55 25.45 1.34
N ARG A 239 20.65 24.65 1.94
CA ARG A 239 20.95 23.84 3.14
C ARG A 239 21.06 22.36 2.79
N VAL A 240 22.18 21.73 3.15
CA VAL A 240 22.41 20.30 2.96
C VAL A 240 21.79 19.51 4.12
N PRO A 241 20.81 18.62 3.89
CA PRO A 241 20.28 17.74 4.93
C PRO A 241 21.37 16.82 5.50
N LEU A 242 21.33 16.55 6.81
CA LEU A 242 22.32 15.71 7.48
C LEU A 242 22.50 14.35 6.79
N ARG A 243 21.39 13.74 6.39
CA ARG A 243 21.36 12.49 5.63
C ARG A 243 22.26 12.51 4.38
N ILE A 244 22.04 13.52 3.54
CA ILE A 244 22.79 13.75 2.30
C ILE A 244 24.26 14.06 2.61
N ALA A 245 24.53 14.84 3.65
CA ALA A 245 25.89 15.18 4.06
C ALA A 245 26.70 13.95 4.49
N GLU A 246 26.09 12.99 5.18
CA GLU A 246 26.74 11.72 5.58
C GLU A 246 27.00 10.80 4.38
N GLU A 247 26.05 10.71 3.46
CA GLU A 247 26.21 9.96 2.21
C GLU A 247 27.37 10.53 1.39
N ALA A 248 27.45 11.86 1.26
CA ALA A 248 28.56 12.54 0.61
C ALA A 248 29.90 12.30 1.33
N ARG A 249 29.94 12.32 2.68
CA ARG A 249 31.18 12.01 3.44
C ARG A 249 31.66 10.58 3.20
N ARG A 250 30.75 9.61 3.13
CA ARG A 250 31.11 8.21 2.83
C ARG A 250 31.70 8.07 1.44
N HIS A 251 31.04 8.65 0.43
CA HIS A 251 31.58 8.65 -0.94
C HIS A 251 32.94 9.35 -1.01
N GLN A 252 33.12 10.46 -0.29
CA GLN A 252 34.39 11.19 -0.25
C GLN A 252 35.51 10.34 0.36
N ALA A 253 35.19 9.59 1.43
CA ALA A 253 36.12 8.70 2.10
C ALA A 253 36.52 7.51 1.21
N HIS A 254 35.55 6.86 0.54
CA HIS A 254 35.82 5.78 -0.41
C HIS A 254 36.66 6.25 -1.60
N LEU A 255 36.27 7.37 -2.22
CA LEU A 255 36.96 7.95 -3.38
C LEU A 255 38.43 8.27 -3.08
N ARG A 256 38.74 8.75 -1.88
CA ARG A 256 40.12 9.04 -1.44
C ARG A 256 40.97 7.77 -1.44
N LEU A 257 40.43 6.68 -0.89
CA LEU A 257 41.10 5.39 -0.83
C LEU A 257 41.21 4.72 -2.21
N ASP A 258 40.14 4.75 -3.01
CA ASP A 258 40.10 4.19 -4.36
C ASP A 258 41.16 4.84 -5.26
N ARG A 259 41.28 6.18 -5.19
CA ARG A 259 42.30 6.94 -5.91
C ARG A 259 43.72 6.66 -5.42
N ALA A 260 43.91 6.42 -4.12
CA ALA A 260 45.19 6.03 -3.58
C ALA A 260 45.67 4.70 -4.17
N MET A 261 44.80 3.68 -4.17
CA MET A 261 45.08 2.36 -4.74
C MET A 261 45.24 2.39 -6.27
N LEU A 262 44.40 3.16 -6.98
CA LEU A 262 44.53 3.30 -8.42
C LEU A 262 45.86 3.95 -8.82
N GLY A 263 46.35 4.92 -8.03
CA GLY A 263 47.66 5.53 -8.21
C GLY A 263 48.85 4.62 -7.86
N MET A 264 48.66 3.57 -7.06
CA MET A 264 49.67 2.51 -6.89
C MET A 264 49.76 1.60 -8.12
N TYR A 265 48.63 1.40 -8.81
CA TYR A 265 48.58 0.62 -10.05
C TYR A 265 49.10 1.41 -11.26
N ARG A 266 48.74 2.70 -11.37
CA ARG A 266 49.13 3.61 -12.46
C ARG A 266 49.88 4.81 -11.90
N GLU A 267 51.18 4.88 -12.19
CA GLU A 267 52.06 5.96 -11.74
C GLU A 267 51.56 7.36 -12.15
N GLY A 268 51.00 7.51 -13.35
CA GLY A 268 50.41 8.78 -13.81
C GLY A 268 49.20 9.27 -13.00
N LEU A 269 48.60 8.40 -12.18
CA LEU A 269 47.48 8.69 -11.28
C LEU A 269 47.91 8.79 -9.80
N ALA A 270 49.20 8.60 -9.52
CA ALA A 270 49.74 8.68 -8.17
C ALA A 270 49.47 10.06 -7.55
N ASN A 271 49.12 10.04 -6.28
CA ASN A 271 48.88 11.23 -5.48
C ASN A 271 49.50 11.05 -4.09
N ALA A 272 49.42 12.09 -3.25
CA ALA A 272 50.01 12.07 -1.92
C ALA A 272 49.53 10.89 -1.03
N ASP A 273 48.27 10.43 -1.20
CA ASP A 273 47.77 9.26 -0.47
C ASP A 273 48.30 7.94 -1.07
N SER A 274 48.50 7.85 -2.40
CA SER A 274 49.20 6.72 -3.04
C SER A 274 50.64 6.58 -2.55
N GLU A 275 51.37 7.68 -2.46
CA GLU A 275 52.75 7.73 -1.98
C GLU A 275 52.83 7.33 -0.50
N ARG A 276 51.93 7.88 0.33
CA ARG A 276 51.83 7.53 1.75
C ARG A 276 51.50 6.05 1.93
N LEU A 277 50.55 5.53 1.18
CA LEU A 277 50.15 4.12 1.24
C LEU A 277 51.30 3.20 0.81
N THR A 278 51.99 3.54 -0.28
CA THR A 278 53.15 2.78 -0.76
C THR A 278 54.28 2.78 0.25
N ALA A 279 54.63 3.94 0.82
CA ALA A 279 55.68 4.04 1.83
C ALA A 279 55.35 3.26 3.11
N ALA A 280 54.09 3.33 3.56
CA ALA A 280 53.64 2.59 4.74
C ALA A 280 53.68 1.08 4.52
N LEU A 281 53.16 0.58 3.39
CA LEU A 281 53.17 -0.85 3.07
C LEU A 281 54.60 -1.38 2.80
N GLN A 282 55.47 -0.56 2.22
CA GLN A 282 56.89 -0.91 2.00
C GLN A 282 57.65 -1.01 3.33
N ALA A 283 57.31 -0.20 4.32
CA ALA A 283 57.86 -0.29 5.67
C ALA A 283 57.36 -1.55 6.40
N GLU A 284 56.10 -1.94 6.21
CA GLU A 284 55.53 -3.18 6.75
C GLU A 284 56.07 -4.43 6.04
N ASN A 285 56.38 -4.34 4.74
CA ASN A 285 56.84 -5.46 3.91
C ASN A 285 58.15 -5.11 3.16
N PRO A 286 59.31 -5.07 3.85
CA PRO A 286 60.58 -4.72 3.22
C PRO A 286 60.95 -5.70 2.08
N GLY A 287 61.26 -5.16 0.90
CA GLY A 287 61.63 -5.95 -0.27
C GLY A 287 60.46 -6.46 -1.14
N ALA A 288 59.21 -6.16 -0.79
CA ALA A 288 58.06 -6.45 -1.64
C ALA A 288 58.11 -5.63 -2.95
N SER A 289 57.71 -6.25 -4.06
CA SER A 289 57.58 -5.53 -5.33
C SER A 289 56.36 -4.58 -5.31
N PRO A 290 56.33 -3.51 -6.14
CA PRO A 290 55.18 -2.60 -6.22
C PRO A 290 53.84 -3.32 -6.43
N MET A 291 53.83 -4.38 -7.26
CA MET A 291 52.64 -5.20 -7.48
C MET A 291 52.22 -5.97 -6.22
N SER A 292 53.17 -6.51 -5.45
CA SER A 292 52.87 -7.19 -4.18
C SER A 292 52.29 -6.24 -3.14
N LEU A 293 52.79 -4.99 -3.09
CA LEU A 293 52.23 -3.96 -2.22
C LEU A 293 50.80 -3.61 -2.61
N LEU A 294 50.51 -3.47 -3.91
CA LEU A 294 49.15 -3.27 -4.41
C LEU A 294 48.23 -4.43 -4.04
N GLU A 295 48.65 -5.68 -4.24
CA GLU A 295 47.86 -6.86 -3.85
C GLU A 295 47.57 -6.89 -2.34
N THR A 296 48.53 -6.46 -1.52
CA THR A 296 48.36 -6.34 -0.05
C THR A 296 47.31 -5.26 0.29
N ALA A 297 47.37 -4.10 -0.38
CA ALA A 297 46.38 -3.03 -0.21
C ALA A 297 44.96 -3.46 -0.64
N LEU A 298 44.86 -4.22 -1.74
CA LEU A 298 43.59 -4.73 -2.26
C LEU A 298 42.97 -5.81 -1.35
N ALA A 299 43.81 -6.63 -0.69
CA ALA A 299 43.35 -7.69 0.20
C ALA A 299 42.77 -7.14 1.52
N ASP A 300 43.35 -6.06 2.08
CA ASP A 300 42.84 -5.40 3.29
C ASP A 300 42.68 -3.89 3.09
N ARG A 301 41.59 -3.53 2.43
CA ARG A 301 41.23 -2.12 2.17
C ARG A 301 41.02 -1.32 3.45
N SER A 302 40.55 -1.96 4.51
CA SER A 302 40.33 -1.32 5.81
C SER A 302 41.66 -0.91 6.45
N HIS A 303 42.67 -1.78 6.37
CA HIS A 303 44.04 -1.45 6.76
C HIS A 303 44.64 -0.36 5.90
N ALA A 304 44.52 -0.46 4.58
CA ALA A 304 44.97 0.58 3.65
C ALA A 304 44.37 1.96 3.97
N GLY A 305 43.08 2.03 4.31
CA GLY A 305 42.42 3.26 4.77
C GLY A 305 43.06 3.86 6.02
N ARG A 306 43.40 3.02 7.01
CA ARG A 306 44.09 3.49 8.24
C ARG A 306 45.48 4.05 7.92
N LEU A 307 46.23 3.41 7.02
CA LEU A 307 47.58 3.85 6.63
C LEU A 307 47.59 5.23 5.95
N ILE A 308 46.52 5.61 5.24
CA ILE A 308 46.39 6.96 4.68
C ILE A 308 45.83 8.00 5.66
N GLY A 309 45.59 7.62 6.93
CA GLY A 309 45.04 8.48 7.96
C GLY A 309 43.54 8.75 7.78
N GLN A 310 42.81 7.82 7.16
CA GLN A 310 41.36 7.90 7.08
C GLN A 310 40.77 7.56 8.46
N GLN A 311 39.90 8.43 8.97
CA GLN A 311 39.12 8.12 10.16
C GLN A 311 38.24 6.89 9.88
N PRO A 312 38.18 5.90 10.79
CA PRO A 312 37.23 4.80 10.66
C PRO A 312 35.83 5.39 10.51
N VAL A 313 35.09 4.96 9.48
CA VAL A 313 33.67 5.29 9.39
C VAL A 313 33.03 4.68 10.63
N ARG A 314 32.60 5.52 11.59
CA ARG A 314 32.06 5.05 12.88
C ARG A 314 30.96 4.03 12.62
N PRO A 315 31.10 2.80 13.12
CA PRO A 315 30.00 1.85 13.09
C PRO A 315 28.97 2.34 14.13
N GLY A 316 27.68 2.31 13.77
CA GLY A 316 26.59 2.86 14.60
C GLY A 316 25.92 4.17 14.16
N TYR A 317 26.36 4.89 13.12
CA TYR A 317 25.54 5.98 12.53
C TYR A 317 25.30 5.77 11.04
N ARG A 318 24.04 5.48 10.72
CA ARG A 318 23.56 5.00 9.44
C ARG A 318 22.55 6.01 8.89
N SER A 319 23.06 6.93 8.06
CA SER A 319 22.22 7.87 7.31
C SER A 319 21.25 7.11 6.39
N PRO A 320 19.93 7.35 6.44
CA PRO A 320 18.99 6.72 5.53
C PRO A 320 19.36 7.10 4.08
N LEU A 321 19.28 6.19 3.13
CA LEU A 321 19.25 6.56 1.72
C LEU A 321 17.77 6.63 1.34
N ARG A 322 17.37 7.66 0.59
CA ARG A 322 16.04 7.66 -0.03
C ARG A 322 16.18 7.05 -1.42
N LEU A 323 15.28 6.15 -1.79
CA LEU A 323 15.21 5.63 -3.15
C LEU A 323 14.48 6.64 -4.06
N ALA A 324 14.65 6.53 -5.37
CA ALA A 324 14.04 7.42 -6.37
C ALA A 324 12.50 7.50 -6.31
N ASP A 325 11.86 6.60 -5.56
CA ASP A 325 10.41 6.51 -5.29
C ASP A 325 9.96 7.16 -3.97
N GLY A 326 10.87 7.77 -3.19
CA GLY A 326 10.53 8.45 -1.94
C GLY A 326 10.50 7.57 -0.68
N ARG A 327 10.88 6.29 -0.74
CA ARG A 327 11.00 5.40 0.42
C ARG A 327 12.32 5.60 1.19
N LEU A 328 12.31 5.39 2.51
CA LEU A 328 13.51 5.34 3.37
C LEU A 328 14.10 3.91 3.36
N GLY A 329 15.36 3.69 2.94
CA GLY A 329 16.03 2.38 3.11
C GLY A 329 17.37 2.16 2.38
N TYR A 330 18.19 1.25 2.95
CA TYR A 330 19.48 0.75 2.43
C TYR A 330 19.33 -0.21 1.22
N PRO A 331 20.16 -0.10 0.15
CA PRO A 331 20.44 -1.21 -0.76
C PRO A 331 21.65 -2.02 -0.24
N LEU A 332 21.63 -3.35 -0.46
CA LEU A 332 22.67 -4.37 -0.11
C LEU A 332 22.53 -5.18 1.19
N SER A 333 21.44 -5.09 1.93
CA SER A 333 21.01 -6.20 2.80
C SER A 333 19.51 -6.32 2.70
N GLY A 334 19.02 -7.43 2.12
CA GLY A 334 17.59 -7.62 1.83
C GLY A 334 16.71 -7.46 3.06
N ARG A 335 16.18 -6.25 3.28
CA ARG A 335 15.15 -5.88 4.27
C ARG A 335 14.62 -4.48 3.94
N GLY A 336 13.62 -4.43 3.06
CA GLY A 336 12.51 -3.50 3.21
C GLY A 336 11.42 -4.21 4.02
N ASN A 337 10.91 -3.55 5.06
CA ASN A 337 9.89 -4.00 6.02
C ASN A 337 10.44 -4.72 7.27
N TRP A 338 10.90 -3.94 8.25
CA TRP A 338 11.40 -4.45 9.54
C TRP A 338 10.30 -5.08 10.42
N ARG A 339 9.03 -4.67 10.22
CA ARG A 339 7.85 -5.37 10.75
C ARG A 339 7.66 -6.76 10.13
N GLU A 340 8.10 -6.97 8.89
CA GLU A 340 8.20 -8.32 8.31
C GLU A 340 9.47 -9.05 8.76
N TRP A 341 10.59 -8.38 8.97
CA TRP A 341 11.85 -9.02 9.37
C TRP A 341 11.73 -9.82 10.68
N ILE A 342 11.02 -9.26 11.66
CA ILE A 342 10.70 -9.87 12.96
C ILE A 342 9.92 -11.20 12.80
N ARG A 343 9.09 -11.36 11.76
CA ARG A 343 8.40 -12.62 11.43
C ARG A 343 9.29 -13.67 10.73
N ARG A 344 10.54 -13.36 10.36
CA ARG A 344 11.35 -14.15 9.40
C ARG A 344 12.71 -14.69 9.92
N GLY A 345 13.06 -14.58 11.20
CA GLY A 345 14.37 -15.03 11.72
C GLY A 345 14.52 -16.56 11.86
N GLY A 346 15.26 -17.21 10.94
CA GLY A 346 15.73 -18.60 11.05
C GLY A 346 15.62 -19.49 9.80
N ARG A 347 15.93 -19.00 8.59
CA ARG A 347 15.54 -19.66 7.31
C ARG A 347 16.70 -20.21 6.47
N SER A 348 16.57 -21.43 5.94
CA SER A 348 17.54 -22.10 5.05
C SER A 348 17.60 -21.47 3.65
N SER A 349 18.61 -21.81 2.82
CA SER A 349 18.76 -21.28 1.45
C SER A 349 17.58 -21.65 0.53
N GLU A 350 16.97 -22.81 0.73
CA GLU A 350 15.77 -23.24 0.01
C GLU A 350 14.52 -22.49 0.50
N GLU A 351 14.45 -22.14 1.78
CA GLU A 351 13.39 -21.29 2.32
C GLU A 351 13.53 -19.84 1.82
N ARG A 352 14.76 -19.38 1.53
CA ARG A 352 15.05 -18.10 0.88
C ARG A 352 14.60 -18.08 -0.59
N ARG A 353 14.87 -19.14 -1.35
CA ARG A 353 14.34 -19.30 -2.73
C ARG A 353 12.81 -19.40 -2.73
N LEU A 354 12.22 -20.15 -1.80
CA LEU A 354 10.76 -20.18 -1.61
C LEU A 354 10.19 -18.82 -1.21
N GLN A 355 10.96 -17.99 -0.49
CA GLN A 355 10.58 -16.62 -0.15
C GLN A 355 10.62 -15.70 -1.37
N GLU A 356 11.51 -15.92 -2.34
CA GLU A 356 11.51 -15.21 -3.62
C GLU A 356 10.33 -15.64 -4.51
N PHE A 357 10.01 -16.94 -4.53
CA PHE A 357 8.88 -17.44 -5.32
C PHE A 357 7.53 -17.06 -4.69
N TYR A 358 7.44 -17.11 -3.36
CA TYR A 358 6.22 -16.91 -2.58
C TYR A 358 6.45 -15.91 -1.43
N PRO A 359 6.62 -14.62 -1.75
CA PRO A 359 6.88 -13.57 -0.77
C PRO A 359 5.76 -13.44 0.27
N ALA A 360 4.51 -13.71 -0.10
CA ALA A 360 3.33 -13.59 0.77
C ALA A 360 3.13 -14.75 1.76
N LEU A 361 3.78 -15.91 1.56
CA LEU A 361 3.67 -17.01 2.53
C LEU A 361 4.30 -16.61 3.88
N THR A 362 3.77 -17.12 4.99
CA THR A 362 4.42 -16.97 6.30
C THR A 362 5.65 -17.87 6.41
N GLY A 363 6.51 -17.67 7.42
CA GLY A 363 7.67 -18.57 7.63
C GLY A 363 7.27 -19.99 8.02
N GLU A 364 6.16 -20.13 8.70
CA GLU A 364 5.61 -21.44 9.04
C GLU A 364 5.06 -22.14 7.80
N GLN A 365 4.30 -21.42 6.98
CA GLN A 365 3.79 -21.94 5.70
C GLN A 365 4.92 -22.29 4.72
N ARG A 366 5.99 -21.49 4.65
CA ARG A 366 7.17 -21.82 3.84
C ARG A 366 7.92 -23.03 4.37
N ARG A 367 8.06 -23.20 5.69
CA ARG A 367 8.68 -24.40 6.28
C ARG A 367 7.82 -25.65 6.09
N ALA A 368 6.50 -25.53 6.18
CA ALA A 368 5.56 -26.60 5.87
C ALA A 368 5.64 -26.98 4.38
N LEU A 369 5.61 -26.00 3.48
CA LEU A 369 5.78 -26.21 2.04
C LEU A 369 7.15 -26.80 1.70
N LEU A 370 8.22 -26.34 2.35
CA LEU A 370 9.56 -26.90 2.19
C LEU A 370 9.61 -28.35 2.70
N GLY A 371 8.88 -28.66 3.77
CA GLY A 371 8.67 -30.01 4.27
C GLY A 371 7.96 -30.90 3.25
N GLU A 372 6.87 -30.42 2.63
CA GLU A 372 6.19 -31.13 1.55
C GLU A 372 7.09 -31.36 0.33
N LEU A 373 7.84 -30.34 -0.10
CA LEU A 373 8.75 -30.44 -1.24
C LEU A 373 9.88 -31.45 -0.97
N ARG A 374 10.40 -31.49 0.27
CA ARG A 374 11.39 -32.49 0.70
C ARG A 374 10.83 -33.91 0.69
N GLN A 375 9.55 -34.09 1.03
CA GLN A 375 8.89 -35.40 0.97
C GLN A 375 8.65 -35.86 -0.47
N ARG A 376 8.44 -34.94 -1.42
CA ARG A 376 8.21 -35.25 -2.84
C ARG A 376 9.48 -35.50 -3.65
N GLY A 377 10.67 -35.20 -3.10
CA GLY A 377 11.96 -35.47 -3.75
C GLY A 377 12.92 -34.27 -3.73
N ASN A 378 13.71 -34.11 -4.78
CA ASN A 378 14.73 -33.05 -4.85
C ASN A 378 14.08 -31.66 -4.91
N VAL A 379 14.28 -30.86 -3.85
CA VAL A 379 13.71 -29.51 -3.72
C VAL A 379 14.26 -28.56 -4.79
N SER A 380 15.55 -28.66 -5.15
CA SER A 380 16.15 -27.75 -6.14
C SER A 380 15.62 -28.00 -7.55
N GLU A 381 15.38 -29.26 -7.92
CA GLU A 381 14.78 -29.61 -9.21
C GLU A 381 13.32 -29.17 -9.29
N GLN A 382 12.54 -29.39 -8.22
CA GLN A 382 11.15 -28.94 -8.13
C GLN A 382 11.06 -27.40 -8.19
N LEU A 383 11.95 -26.68 -7.52
CA LEU A 383 12.03 -25.22 -7.61
C LEU A 383 12.46 -24.75 -9.01
N GLY A 384 13.36 -25.48 -9.68
CA GLY A 384 13.75 -25.20 -11.06
C GLY A 384 12.62 -25.44 -12.08
N GLN A 385 11.79 -26.47 -11.86
CA GLN A 385 10.58 -26.70 -12.66
C GLN A 385 9.56 -25.56 -12.46
N LEU A 386 9.35 -25.15 -11.21
CA LEU A 386 8.48 -24.03 -10.88
C LEU A 386 8.93 -22.73 -11.55
N GLN A 387 10.24 -22.46 -11.55
CA GLN A 387 10.82 -21.30 -12.21
C GLN A 387 10.54 -21.29 -13.72
N ARG A 388 10.72 -22.44 -14.39
CA ARG A 388 10.40 -22.58 -15.83
C ARG A 388 8.92 -22.38 -16.11
N GLN A 389 8.03 -22.98 -15.30
CA GLN A 389 6.58 -22.81 -15.47
C GLN A 389 6.16 -21.35 -15.35
N ARG A 390 6.71 -20.62 -14.37
CA ARG A 390 6.45 -19.18 -14.21
C ARG A 390 6.99 -18.36 -15.38
N GLN A 391 8.17 -18.70 -15.89
CA GLN A 391 8.73 -18.01 -17.06
C GLN A 391 7.86 -18.23 -18.31
N SER A 392 7.38 -19.45 -18.55
CA SER A 392 6.44 -19.74 -19.65
C SER A 392 5.10 -19.04 -19.49
N GLN A 393 4.57 -18.95 -18.27
CA GLN A 393 3.34 -18.20 -18.00
C GLN A 393 3.52 -16.70 -18.26
N GLU A 394 4.63 -16.12 -17.79
CA GLU A 394 4.95 -14.72 -18.00
C GLU A 394 5.06 -14.39 -19.50
N GLN A 395 5.73 -15.25 -20.26
CA GLN A 395 5.82 -15.11 -21.71
C GLN A 395 4.43 -15.18 -22.38
N ASN A 396 3.59 -16.15 -22.00
CA ASN A 396 2.22 -16.28 -22.54
C ASN A 396 1.36 -15.03 -22.25
N LEU A 397 1.47 -14.47 -21.05
CA LEU A 397 0.74 -13.25 -20.68
C LEU A 397 1.25 -12.04 -21.47
N GLN A 398 2.56 -11.93 -21.68
CA GLN A 398 3.15 -10.86 -22.50
C GLN A 398 2.74 -10.96 -23.97
N GLU A 399 2.76 -12.16 -24.55
CA GLU A 399 2.31 -12.40 -25.93
C GLU A 399 0.82 -12.09 -26.09
N TRP A 400 -0.02 -12.53 -25.14
CA TRP A 400 -1.46 -12.24 -25.14
C TRP A 400 -1.78 -10.74 -24.97
N ALA A 401 -1.01 -10.02 -24.14
CA ALA A 401 -1.14 -8.58 -23.99
C ALA A 401 -0.67 -7.82 -25.24
N ALA A 402 0.46 -8.23 -25.83
CA ALA A 402 1.02 -7.62 -27.04
C ALA A 402 0.12 -7.79 -28.27
N ALA A 403 -0.76 -8.79 -28.29
CA ALA A 403 -1.75 -9.00 -29.34
C ALA A 403 -2.88 -7.95 -29.36
N ALA A 404 -2.99 -7.11 -28.33
CA ALA A 404 -3.96 -6.01 -28.24
C ALA A 404 -3.31 -4.63 -28.41
N HIS A 405 -4.14 -3.61 -28.61
CA HIS A 405 -3.70 -2.22 -28.81
C HIS A 405 -4.54 -1.24 -27.96
N GLY A 406 -3.97 -0.08 -27.63
CA GLY A 406 -4.64 0.96 -26.85
C GLY A 406 -5.04 0.51 -25.44
N VAL A 407 -6.21 0.95 -24.97
CA VAL A 407 -6.74 0.67 -23.63
C VAL A 407 -6.88 -0.83 -23.34
N GLU A 408 -7.20 -1.64 -24.37
CA GLU A 408 -7.30 -3.09 -24.20
C GLU A 408 -5.95 -3.71 -23.83
N ARG A 409 -4.85 -3.22 -24.42
CA ARG A 409 -3.50 -3.68 -24.06
C ARG A 409 -3.18 -3.34 -22.61
N GLU A 410 -3.51 -2.13 -22.16
CA GLU A 410 -3.28 -1.71 -20.77
C GLU A 410 -4.05 -2.60 -19.78
N ASN A 411 -5.32 -2.92 -20.08
CA ASN A 411 -6.11 -3.86 -19.26
C ASN A 411 -5.53 -5.28 -19.26
N ARG A 412 -5.02 -5.77 -20.40
CA ARG A 412 -4.36 -7.08 -20.49
C ARG A 412 -3.03 -7.11 -19.72
N GLU A 413 -2.27 -6.03 -19.73
CA GLU A 413 -1.03 -5.87 -18.95
C GLU A 413 -1.34 -5.81 -17.44
N ALA A 414 -2.41 -5.12 -17.05
CA ALA A 414 -2.92 -5.09 -15.67
C ALA A 414 -3.41 -6.48 -15.22
N PHE A 415 -4.14 -7.22 -16.05
CA PHE A 415 -4.49 -8.62 -15.80
C PHE A 415 -3.26 -9.51 -15.61
N GLY A 416 -2.25 -9.35 -16.48
CA GLY A 416 -0.97 -10.05 -16.35
C GLY A 416 -0.30 -9.77 -15.00
N THR A 417 -0.40 -8.53 -14.52
CA THR A 417 0.10 -8.14 -13.19
C THR A 417 -0.66 -8.85 -12.06
N VAL A 418 -2.00 -8.89 -12.11
CA VAL A 418 -2.83 -9.64 -11.13
C VAL A 418 -2.47 -11.12 -11.10
N MET A 419 -2.36 -11.77 -12.26
CA MET A 419 -1.97 -13.19 -12.35
C MET A 419 -0.56 -13.45 -11.85
N ARG A 420 0.36 -12.48 -12.03
CA ARG A 420 1.72 -12.53 -11.50
C ARG A 420 1.71 -12.47 -9.97
N HIS A 421 0.91 -11.60 -9.37
CA HIS A 421 0.72 -11.53 -7.91
C HIS A 421 0.11 -12.84 -7.37
N ALA A 422 -0.93 -13.36 -8.02
CA ALA A 422 -1.53 -14.65 -7.66
C ALA A 422 -0.51 -15.81 -7.76
N SER A 423 0.34 -15.83 -8.78
CA SER A 423 1.37 -16.89 -8.94
C SER A 423 2.41 -16.88 -7.81
N ARG A 424 2.55 -15.73 -7.14
CA ARG A 424 3.41 -15.51 -5.98
C ARG A 424 2.69 -15.76 -4.65
N ARG A 425 1.43 -16.23 -4.69
CA ARG A 425 0.52 -16.40 -3.56
C ARG A 425 0.22 -15.09 -2.82
N GLU A 426 0.40 -13.96 -3.49
CA GLU A 426 0.07 -12.63 -2.98
C GLU A 426 -1.45 -12.44 -3.10
N GLY A 427 -2.10 -11.96 -2.04
CA GLY A 427 -3.58 -11.92 -1.95
C GLY A 427 -4.22 -13.11 -1.23
N GLY A 428 -3.44 -14.12 -0.83
CA GLY A 428 -3.91 -15.24 0.00
C GLY A 428 -4.54 -16.37 -0.83
N ASN A 429 -5.62 -16.96 -0.32
CA ASN A 429 -6.35 -18.04 -0.98
C ASN A 429 -7.52 -17.53 -1.86
N MET A 430 -7.67 -16.22 -2.00
CA MET A 430 -8.70 -15.58 -2.79
C MET A 430 -8.06 -14.82 -3.96
N LEU A 431 -8.59 -15.01 -5.15
CA LEU A 431 -8.20 -14.27 -6.35
C LEU A 431 -9.42 -13.50 -6.86
N ILE A 432 -9.30 -12.17 -6.95
CA ILE A 432 -10.33 -11.29 -7.50
C ILE A 432 -9.84 -10.77 -8.85
N LEU A 433 -10.64 -11.00 -9.89
CA LEU A 433 -10.44 -10.53 -11.25
C LEU A 433 -11.58 -9.56 -11.56
N GLY A 434 -11.35 -8.26 -11.31
CA GLY A 434 -12.33 -7.21 -11.58
C GLY A 434 -11.71 -5.84 -11.81
N GLY A 435 -12.52 -4.88 -12.26
CA GLY A 435 -12.05 -3.53 -12.59
C GLY A 435 -11.21 -3.44 -13.87
N LEU A 436 -11.30 -4.45 -14.75
CA LEU A 436 -10.55 -4.52 -16.01
C LEU A 436 -11.49 -4.82 -17.16
N ALA A 437 -11.58 -3.95 -18.17
CA ALA A 437 -12.38 -4.26 -19.36
C ALA A 437 -11.64 -5.24 -20.29
N LEU A 438 -12.01 -6.53 -20.22
CA LEU A 438 -11.41 -7.66 -20.93
C LEU A 438 -12.48 -8.44 -21.72
N GLN A 439 -12.25 -8.63 -23.02
CA GLN A 439 -13.19 -9.39 -23.85
C GLN A 439 -13.02 -10.91 -23.71
N ASP A 440 -11.79 -11.38 -23.46
CA ASP A 440 -11.45 -12.80 -23.36
C ASP A 440 -10.37 -13.01 -22.29
N LEU A 441 -10.22 -14.23 -21.76
CA LEU A 441 -9.13 -14.61 -20.86
C LEU A 441 -8.15 -15.59 -21.52
N PRO A 442 -6.84 -15.49 -21.25
CA PRO A 442 -5.87 -16.47 -21.72
C PRO A 442 -5.97 -17.76 -20.89
N GLN A 443 -5.64 -18.90 -21.50
CA GLN A 443 -5.50 -20.16 -20.76
C GLN A 443 -4.30 -20.06 -19.80
N PRO A 444 -4.49 -20.21 -18.48
CA PRO A 444 -3.36 -20.18 -17.54
C PRO A 444 -2.47 -21.41 -17.76
N LEU A 445 -1.15 -21.18 -17.84
CA LEU A 445 -0.14 -22.24 -17.96
C LEU A 445 0.45 -22.66 -16.61
N ALA A 446 0.18 -21.91 -15.54
CA ALA A 446 0.59 -22.24 -14.18
C ALA A 446 -0.58 -22.77 -13.35
N THR A 447 -0.24 -23.47 -12.28
CA THR A 447 -1.21 -24.04 -11.33
C THR A 447 -1.27 -23.20 -10.06
N PHE A 448 -2.49 -22.88 -9.62
CA PHE A 448 -2.81 -22.08 -8.45
C PHE A 448 -3.45 -22.95 -7.38
N ASP A 449 -2.67 -23.89 -6.86
CA ASP A 449 -3.08 -24.89 -5.86
C ASP A 449 -3.54 -24.33 -4.50
N HIS A 450 -3.24 -23.07 -4.22
CA HIS A 450 -3.50 -22.37 -2.97
C HIS A 450 -4.78 -21.51 -3.04
N ILE A 451 -5.32 -21.28 -4.24
CA ILE A 451 -6.54 -20.49 -4.43
C ILE A 451 -7.74 -21.41 -4.19
N HIS A 452 -8.54 -21.02 -3.20
CA HIS A 452 -9.78 -21.69 -2.82
C HIS A 452 -11.00 -20.86 -3.22
N THR A 453 -10.86 -19.53 -3.35
CA THR A 453 -11.92 -18.63 -3.80
C THR A 453 -11.49 -17.85 -5.03
N LEU A 454 -12.31 -17.86 -6.08
CA LEU A 454 -12.09 -17.08 -7.30
C LEU A 454 -13.31 -16.18 -7.53
N VAL A 455 -13.08 -14.89 -7.72
CA VAL A 455 -14.09 -13.88 -8.06
C VAL A 455 -13.75 -13.31 -9.43
N ILE A 456 -14.72 -13.30 -10.34
CA ILE A 456 -14.63 -12.75 -11.69
C ILE A 456 -15.76 -11.74 -11.82
N GLU A 457 -15.46 -10.45 -11.83
CA GLU A 457 -16.46 -9.37 -11.72
C GLU A 457 -16.20 -8.26 -12.73
N ASP A 458 -17.25 -7.78 -13.40
CA ASP A 458 -17.24 -6.58 -14.26
C ASP A 458 -16.11 -6.55 -15.31
N LEU A 459 -15.76 -7.72 -15.85
CA LEU A 459 -14.71 -7.82 -16.86
C LEU A 459 -15.24 -7.54 -18.28
N GLY A 460 -16.53 -7.76 -18.53
CA GLY A 460 -17.12 -7.65 -19.87
C GLY A 460 -16.77 -8.83 -20.78
N LEU A 461 -16.51 -10.01 -20.21
CA LEU A 461 -16.10 -11.20 -20.94
C LEU A 461 -17.15 -11.65 -21.97
N ARG A 462 -16.65 -12.12 -23.11
CA ARG A 462 -17.41 -12.77 -24.19
C ARG A 462 -17.05 -14.24 -24.35
N SER A 463 -15.85 -14.63 -23.92
CA SER A 463 -15.43 -16.03 -23.88
C SER A 463 -14.63 -16.37 -22.63
N LEU A 464 -14.71 -17.64 -22.23
CA LEU A 464 -13.94 -18.21 -21.13
C LEU A 464 -13.34 -19.54 -21.60
N PRO A 465 -12.01 -19.76 -21.48
CA PRO A 465 -11.39 -21.01 -21.86
C PRO A 465 -11.95 -22.20 -21.05
N SER A 466 -12.26 -23.31 -21.72
CA SER A 466 -12.78 -24.53 -21.07
C SER A 466 -11.84 -25.12 -20.02
N GLY A 467 -10.53 -24.89 -20.17
CA GLY A 467 -9.52 -25.31 -19.21
C GLY A 467 -9.21 -24.29 -18.12
N PHE A 468 -9.91 -23.15 -18.06
CA PHE A 468 -9.52 -22.04 -17.19
C PHE A 468 -9.53 -22.44 -15.70
N PHE A 469 -10.63 -23.05 -15.23
CA PHE A 469 -10.72 -23.46 -13.82
C PHE A 469 -9.86 -24.67 -13.45
N ALA A 470 -9.36 -25.43 -14.44
CA ALA A 470 -8.43 -26.54 -14.18
C ALA A 470 -7.07 -26.04 -13.62
N ALA A 471 -6.75 -24.75 -13.81
CA ALA A 471 -5.60 -24.13 -13.18
C ALA A 471 -5.73 -24.00 -11.64
N PHE A 472 -6.94 -24.16 -11.08
CA PHE A 472 -7.25 -23.96 -9.67
C PHE A 472 -7.77 -25.28 -9.04
N PRO A 473 -6.90 -26.29 -8.82
CA PRO A 473 -7.32 -27.65 -8.45
C PRO A 473 -7.94 -27.78 -7.05
N ARG A 474 -7.83 -26.74 -6.21
CA ARG A 474 -8.45 -26.65 -4.87
C ARG A 474 -9.54 -25.60 -4.78
N LEU A 475 -10.10 -25.18 -5.92
CA LEU A 475 -11.19 -24.20 -5.94
C LEU A 475 -12.43 -24.75 -5.23
N GLU A 476 -12.82 -24.07 -4.15
CA GLU A 476 -14.00 -24.39 -3.33
C GLU A 476 -15.12 -23.35 -3.50
N SER A 477 -14.79 -22.11 -3.83
CA SER A 477 -15.75 -21.02 -3.97
C SER A 477 -15.51 -20.28 -5.28
N LEU A 478 -16.52 -20.18 -6.14
CA LEU A 478 -16.45 -19.41 -7.38
C LEU A 478 -17.55 -18.37 -7.39
N HIS A 479 -17.20 -17.12 -7.68
CA HIS A 479 -18.12 -16.03 -7.93
C HIS A 479 -17.88 -15.45 -9.32
N VAL A 480 -18.90 -15.42 -10.16
CA VAL A 480 -18.87 -14.80 -11.48
C VAL A 480 -19.98 -13.75 -11.52
N ALA A 481 -19.62 -12.48 -11.45
CA ALA A 481 -20.52 -11.33 -11.41
C ALA A 481 -20.32 -10.41 -12.63
N GLY A 482 -21.35 -9.66 -13.03
CA GLY A 482 -21.15 -8.48 -13.89
C GLY A 482 -20.55 -8.76 -15.28
N ASN A 483 -20.82 -9.94 -15.85
CA ASN A 483 -20.34 -10.32 -17.19
C ASN A 483 -21.53 -10.59 -18.12
N PRO A 484 -22.27 -9.54 -18.54
CA PRO A 484 -23.54 -9.71 -19.26
C PRO A 484 -23.39 -10.34 -20.65
N ASN A 485 -22.18 -10.31 -21.23
CA ASN A 485 -21.90 -10.89 -22.54
C ASN A 485 -21.31 -12.31 -22.47
N LEU A 486 -21.10 -12.86 -21.28
CA LEU A 486 -20.50 -14.18 -21.11
C LEU A 486 -21.58 -15.26 -21.20
N PRO A 487 -21.53 -16.17 -22.19
CA PRO A 487 -22.53 -17.23 -22.32
C PRO A 487 -22.41 -18.24 -21.18
N GLY A 488 -23.55 -18.62 -20.58
CA GLY A 488 -23.60 -19.60 -19.48
C GLY A 488 -22.93 -20.94 -19.81
N ASP A 489 -23.07 -21.44 -21.03
CA ASP A 489 -22.41 -22.67 -21.49
C ASP A 489 -20.88 -22.63 -21.37
N ALA A 490 -20.24 -21.46 -21.55
CA ALA A 490 -18.81 -21.31 -21.35
C ALA A 490 -18.42 -21.49 -19.88
N VAL A 491 -19.23 -20.95 -18.96
CA VAL A 491 -19.04 -21.11 -17.50
C VAL A 491 -19.20 -22.58 -17.13
N PHE A 492 -20.27 -23.24 -17.56
CA PHE A 492 -20.52 -24.66 -17.24
C PHE A 492 -19.48 -25.60 -17.85
N THR A 493 -18.99 -25.31 -19.06
CA THR A 493 -17.90 -26.07 -19.67
C THR A 493 -16.62 -25.94 -18.84
N ALA A 494 -16.27 -24.72 -18.41
CA ALA A 494 -15.10 -24.49 -17.57
C ALA A 494 -15.24 -25.15 -16.18
N LEU A 495 -16.46 -25.21 -15.62
CA LEU A 495 -16.74 -25.84 -14.32
C LEU A 495 -16.38 -27.33 -14.26
N LEU A 496 -16.28 -28.03 -15.40
CA LEU A 496 -15.79 -29.41 -15.47
C LEU A 496 -14.36 -29.55 -14.92
N GLY A 497 -13.57 -28.48 -14.92
CA GLY A 497 -12.22 -28.41 -14.35
C GLY A 497 -12.16 -28.16 -12.83
N ALA A 498 -13.30 -27.90 -12.16
CA ALA A 498 -13.36 -27.55 -10.74
C ALA A 498 -14.31 -28.46 -9.93
N PRO A 499 -14.07 -29.77 -9.84
CA PRO A 499 -15.00 -30.73 -9.22
C PRO A 499 -15.13 -30.61 -7.70
N ARG A 500 -14.29 -29.81 -7.03
CA ARG A 500 -14.26 -29.65 -5.57
C ARG A 500 -15.08 -28.45 -5.06
N LEU A 501 -15.83 -27.81 -5.95
CA LEU A 501 -16.61 -26.63 -5.61
C LEU A 501 -17.63 -26.92 -4.50
N ARG A 502 -17.65 -26.05 -3.49
CA ARG A 502 -18.61 -26.01 -2.39
C ARG A 502 -19.57 -24.84 -2.52
N ARG A 503 -19.13 -23.73 -3.11
CA ARG A 503 -19.95 -22.53 -3.33
C ARG A 503 -19.83 -22.04 -4.76
N LEU A 504 -20.95 -21.94 -5.45
CA LEU A 504 -21.05 -21.40 -6.81
C LEU A 504 -22.00 -20.21 -6.77
N LEU A 505 -21.49 -19.03 -7.10
CA LEU A 505 -22.25 -17.79 -7.17
C LEU A 505 -22.10 -17.27 -8.60
N VAL A 506 -23.17 -17.20 -9.37
CA VAL A 506 -23.19 -16.54 -10.67
C VAL A 506 -24.26 -15.47 -10.62
N THR A 507 -23.87 -14.22 -10.83
CA THR A 507 -24.76 -13.06 -10.67
C THR A 507 -24.65 -12.13 -11.86
N GLY A 508 -25.78 -11.64 -12.40
CA GLY A 508 -25.75 -10.65 -13.50
C GLY A 508 -25.12 -11.15 -14.81
N SER A 509 -24.99 -12.47 -15.00
CA SER A 509 -24.56 -13.10 -16.26
C SER A 509 -25.72 -13.95 -16.79
N PRO A 510 -26.17 -13.78 -18.05
CA PRO A 510 -27.33 -14.50 -18.56
C PRO A 510 -27.04 -16.00 -18.71
N LEU A 511 -27.67 -16.82 -17.88
CA LEU A 511 -27.59 -18.28 -17.98
C LEU A 511 -28.65 -18.84 -18.93
N GLY A 512 -29.83 -18.22 -19.00
CA GLY A 512 -30.95 -18.70 -19.83
C GLY A 512 -31.47 -20.06 -19.34
N GLU A 513 -31.62 -21.03 -20.25
CA GLU A 513 -31.96 -22.42 -19.91
C GLU A 513 -30.71 -23.26 -19.63
N LEU A 514 -30.74 -24.13 -18.62
CA LEU A 514 -29.61 -25.01 -18.33
C LEU A 514 -29.60 -26.21 -19.29
N GLY A 515 -28.68 -26.19 -20.24
CA GLY A 515 -28.49 -27.28 -21.21
C GLY A 515 -27.80 -28.53 -20.62
N ALA A 516 -27.59 -29.54 -21.48
CA ALA A 516 -26.95 -30.81 -21.08
C ALA A 516 -25.55 -30.64 -20.46
N THR A 517 -24.77 -29.65 -20.91
CA THR A 517 -23.47 -29.31 -20.35
C THR A 517 -23.58 -28.82 -18.90
N ALA A 518 -24.58 -27.99 -18.60
CA ALA A 518 -24.86 -27.50 -17.26
C ALA A 518 -25.27 -28.64 -16.33
N HIS A 519 -26.18 -29.52 -16.76
CA HIS A 519 -26.57 -30.70 -15.97
C HIS A 519 -25.40 -31.63 -15.68
N GLN A 520 -24.52 -31.84 -16.67
CA GLN A 520 -23.32 -32.64 -16.49
C GLN A 520 -22.33 -31.99 -15.51
N ALA A 521 -22.10 -30.68 -15.64
CA ALA A 521 -21.19 -29.94 -14.78
C ALA A 521 -21.70 -29.95 -13.33
N LEU A 522 -22.94 -29.51 -13.10
CA LEU A 522 -23.58 -29.50 -11.78
C LEU A 522 -23.63 -30.90 -11.17
N GLY A 523 -23.98 -31.93 -11.95
CA GLY A 523 -24.01 -33.32 -11.49
C GLY A 523 -22.66 -33.88 -11.03
N ARG A 524 -21.53 -33.25 -11.38
CA ARG A 524 -20.19 -33.61 -10.89
C ARG A 524 -19.79 -32.87 -9.61
N LEU A 525 -20.47 -31.79 -9.25
CA LEU A 525 -20.16 -30.98 -8.06
C LEU A 525 -20.80 -31.58 -6.80
N THR A 526 -20.41 -32.81 -6.46
CA THR A 526 -21.00 -33.57 -5.35
C THR A 526 -20.71 -32.99 -3.96
N LEU A 527 -19.85 -31.98 -3.87
CA LEU A 527 -19.53 -31.25 -2.64
C LEU A 527 -20.22 -29.88 -2.55
N LEU A 528 -21.04 -29.52 -3.55
CA LEU A 528 -21.67 -28.21 -3.63
C LEU A 528 -22.72 -28.05 -2.53
N SER A 529 -22.47 -27.11 -1.63
CA SER A 529 -23.33 -26.78 -0.49
C SER A 529 -23.98 -25.41 -0.62
N SER A 530 -23.48 -24.50 -1.45
CA SER A 530 -24.08 -23.19 -1.67
C SER A 530 -24.14 -22.89 -3.16
N LEU A 531 -25.32 -22.49 -3.63
CA LEU A 531 -25.55 -22.15 -5.01
C LEU A 531 -26.35 -20.84 -5.07
N SER A 532 -25.82 -19.85 -5.79
CA SER A 532 -26.54 -18.63 -6.15
C SER A 532 -26.52 -18.44 -7.65
N PHE A 533 -27.71 -18.27 -8.24
CA PHE A 533 -27.92 -17.84 -9.62
C PHE A 533 -28.75 -16.55 -9.66
N ARG A 534 -28.49 -15.63 -8.71
CA ARG A 534 -29.24 -14.37 -8.59
C ARG A 534 -29.09 -13.49 -9.83
N GLY A 535 -30.16 -12.94 -10.39
CA GLY A 535 -30.03 -11.96 -11.48
C GLY A 535 -29.48 -12.55 -12.78
N THR A 536 -29.70 -13.84 -13.06
CA THR A 536 -29.09 -14.54 -14.21
C THR A 536 -30.04 -14.79 -15.38
N GLN A 537 -31.25 -14.25 -15.33
CA GLN A 537 -32.32 -14.51 -16.31
C GLN A 537 -32.59 -16.02 -16.47
N LEU A 538 -32.42 -16.78 -15.38
CA LEU A 538 -32.57 -18.23 -15.38
C LEU A 538 -34.03 -18.62 -15.63
N ALA A 539 -34.26 -19.43 -16.67
CA ALA A 539 -35.54 -20.09 -16.92
C ALA A 539 -35.46 -21.52 -16.40
N ILE A 540 -35.84 -21.72 -15.13
CA ILE A 540 -35.71 -23.03 -14.48
C ILE A 540 -36.78 -24.02 -14.96
N THR A 541 -36.39 -25.28 -15.13
CA THR A 541 -37.25 -26.40 -15.53
C THR A 541 -37.28 -27.50 -14.46
N ASP A 542 -38.23 -28.44 -14.57
CA ASP A 542 -38.27 -29.63 -13.67
C ASP A 542 -36.97 -30.45 -13.74
N ALA A 543 -36.35 -30.54 -14.92
CA ALA A 543 -35.08 -31.24 -15.10
C ALA A 543 -33.94 -30.57 -14.31
N ASP A 544 -33.93 -29.24 -14.27
CA ASP A 544 -32.94 -28.46 -13.53
C ASP A 544 -33.07 -28.71 -12.03
N LEU A 545 -34.29 -28.58 -11.51
CA LEU A 545 -34.60 -28.88 -10.11
C LEU A 545 -34.25 -30.32 -9.76
N GLN A 546 -34.53 -31.29 -10.64
CA GLN A 546 -34.15 -32.68 -10.43
C GLN A 546 -32.63 -32.91 -10.32
N VAL A 547 -31.82 -32.10 -11.00
CA VAL A 547 -30.36 -32.13 -10.81
C VAL A 547 -29.99 -31.53 -9.46
N LEU A 548 -30.60 -30.40 -9.08
CA LEU A 548 -30.32 -29.72 -7.81
C LEU A 548 -30.69 -30.57 -6.59
N THR A 549 -31.76 -31.37 -6.65
CA THR A 549 -32.14 -32.25 -5.52
C THR A 549 -31.12 -33.36 -5.22
N ARG A 550 -30.19 -33.64 -6.15
CA ARG A 550 -29.11 -34.63 -5.94
C ARG A 550 -27.88 -34.04 -5.27
N LEU A 551 -27.81 -32.71 -5.15
CA LEU A 551 -26.69 -32.00 -4.56
C LEU A 551 -26.93 -31.78 -3.07
N PRO A 552 -25.88 -31.81 -2.22
CA PRO A 552 -25.99 -31.59 -0.78
C PRO A 552 -26.10 -30.09 -0.43
N LEU A 553 -27.01 -29.38 -1.09
CA LEU A 553 -27.20 -27.94 -0.93
C LEU A 553 -27.70 -27.60 0.49
N GLN A 554 -27.04 -26.61 1.08
CA GLN A 554 -27.40 -25.95 2.33
C GLN A 554 -27.92 -24.53 2.05
N GLU A 555 -27.37 -23.83 1.06
CA GLU A 555 -27.80 -22.49 0.68
C GLU A 555 -28.20 -22.49 -0.80
N LEU A 556 -29.42 -22.04 -1.10
CA LEU A 556 -29.91 -21.90 -2.46
C LEU A 556 -30.51 -20.51 -2.66
N ASN A 557 -29.87 -19.71 -3.51
CA ASN A 557 -30.36 -18.38 -3.89
C ASN A 557 -30.66 -18.34 -5.40
N LEU A 558 -31.93 -18.21 -5.74
CA LEU A 558 -32.40 -18.03 -7.11
C LEU A 558 -33.16 -16.70 -7.27
N SER A 559 -32.90 -15.74 -6.39
CA SER A 559 -33.57 -14.44 -6.40
C SER A 559 -33.33 -13.64 -7.68
N ASP A 560 -34.19 -12.67 -7.97
CA ASP A 560 -34.05 -11.75 -9.11
C ASP A 560 -33.94 -12.51 -10.45
N ASN A 561 -34.86 -13.43 -10.67
CA ASN A 561 -35.00 -14.14 -11.94
C ASN A 561 -36.47 -14.06 -12.40
N ASN A 562 -36.80 -14.76 -13.48
CA ASN A 562 -38.17 -14.82 -13.99
C ASN A 562 -38.78 -16.21 -13.76
N ILE A 563 -38.58 -16.77 -12.55
CA ILE A 563 -39.00 -18.14 -12.23
C ILE A 563 -40.50 -18.18 -11.89
N THR A 564 -41.20 -19.14 -12.48
CA THR A 564 -42.57 -19.52 -12.12
C THR A 564 -42.58 -20.99 -11.68
N LEU A 565 -43.32 -21.34 -10.63
CA LEU A 565 -43.43 -22.72 -10.16
C LEU A 565 -44.77 -23.34 -10.54
N ASP A 566 -44.74 -24.60 -10.98
CA ASP A 566 -45.92 -25.46 -11.06
C ASP A 566 -45.95 -26.45 -9.89
N ALA A 567 -47.00 -27.27 -9.81
CA ALA A 567 -47.15 -28.23 -8.71
C ALA A 567 -46.03 -29.29 -8.65
N THR A 568 -45.44 -29.65 -9.79
CA THR A 568 -44.34 -30.63 -9.86
C THR A 568 -43.05 -30.00 -9.36
N MET A 569 -42.73 -28.80 -9.86
CA MET A 569 -41.54 -28.03 -9.50
C MET A 569 -41.56 -27.62 -8.03
N SER A 570 -42.70 -27.15 -7.52
CA SER A 570 -42.88 -26.83 -6.09
C SER A 570 -42.60 -28.05 -5.20
N ALA A 571 -43.04 -29.25 -5.61
CA ALA A 571 -42.80 -30.48 -4.87
C ALA A 571 -41.33 -30.96 -4.87
N ARG A 572 -40.46 -30.44 -5.76
CA ARG A 572 -39.03 -30.79 -5.77
C ARG A 572 -38.28 -30.22 -4.58
N PHE A 573 -38.66 -29.03 -4.08
CA PHE A 573 -38.02 -28.39 -2.93
C PHE A 573 -38.10 -29.24 -1.67
N ASP A 574 -39.16 -30.03 -1.52
CA ASP A 574 -39.36 -30.96 -0.41
C ASP A 574 -38.29 -32.08 -0.32
N GLN A 575 -37.55 -32.30 -1.41
CA GLN A 575 -36.45 -33.28 -1.47
C GLN A 575 -35.11 -32.68 -1.02
N MET A 576 -35.02 -31.35 -0.85
CA MET A 576 -33.78 -30.63 -0.53
C MET A 576 -33.59 -30.48 1.00
N GLN A 577 -33.70 -31.58 1.74
CA GLN A 577 -33.77 -31.62 3.21
C GLN A 577 -32.52 -31.10 3.95
N HIS A 578 -31.44 -30.81 3.22
CA HIS A 578 -30.20 -30.26 3.76
C HIS A 578 -30.16 -28.73 3.77
N LEU A 579 -31.16 -28.06 3.18
CA LEU A 579 -31.22 -26.61 3.12
C LEU A 579 -31.31 -25.97 4.52
N LEU A 580 -30.47 -24.96 4.70
CA LEU A 580 -30.38 -24.02 5.82
C LEU A 580 -30.85 -22.63 5.37
N GLY A 581 -30.64 -22.24 4.11
CA GLY A 581 -31.16 -20.99 3.57
C GLY A 581 -31.72 -21.15 2.17
N LEU A 582 -32.87 -20.51 1.94
CA LEU A 582 -33.57 -20.48 0.65
C LEU A 582 -34.01 -19.04 0.35
N ASP A 583 -33.54 -18.51 -0.76
CA ASP A 583 -33.93 -17.19 -1.26
C ASP A 583 -34.45 -17.31 -2.70
N LEU A 584 -35.74 -16.98 -2.89
CA LEU A 584 -36.41 -16.92 -4.20
C LEU A 584 -36.97 -15.53 -4.49
N SER A 585 -36.53 -14.51 -3.77
CA SER A 585 -37.08 -13.15 -3.83
C SER A 585 -37.05 -12.58 -5.26
N TYR A 586 -37.93 -11.64 -5.58
CA TYR A 586 -38.01 -11.01 -6.90
C TYR A 586 -38.17 -12.03 -8.04
N ASN A 587 -39.11 -12.96 -7.88
CA ASN A 587 -39.52 -13.92 -8.91
C ASN A 587 -41.03 -14.02 -8.97
N PRO A 588 -41.68 -14.10 -10.14
CA PRO A 588 -43.13 -14.21 -10.24
C PRO A 588 -43.63 -15.65 -9.92
N LEU A 589 -43.34 -16.17 -8.72
CA LEU A 589 -43.56 -17.57 -8.38
C LEU A 589 -45.02 -17.98 -8.52
N THR A 590 -45.96 -17.15 -8.04
CA THR A 590 -47.41 -17.37 -7.91
C THR A 590 -47.82 -18.58 -7.03
N ILE A 591 -47.06 -19.67 -7.06
CA ILE A 591 -47.17 -20.85 -6.21
C ILE A 591 -45.90 -20.91 -5.34
N PRO A 592 -46.02 -21.00 -4.00
CA PRO A 592 -44.85 -21.08 -3.13
C PRO A 592 -44.13 -22.45 -3.26
N PRO A 593 -42.83 -22.52 -2.93
CA PRO A 593 -42.12 -23.81 -2.84
C PRO A 593 -42.70 -24.66 -1.70
N ARG A 594 -42.70 -25.99 -1.84
CA ARG A 594 -43.10 -26.89 -0.75
C ARG A 594 -42.01 -26.94 0.32
N LEU A 595 -42.38 -26.66 1.56
CA LEU A 595 -41.46 -26.52 2.70
C LEU A 595 -41.57 -27.66 3.73
N SER A 596 -42.48 -28.62 3.51
CA SER A 596 -42.93 -29.57 4.53
C SER A 596 -41.78 -30.35 5.19
N ASN A 597 -40.74 -30.75 4.45
CA ASN A 597 -39.60 -31.53 4.96
C ASN A 597 -38.31 -30.69 5.20
N LEU A 598 -38.36 -29.36 5.12
CA LEU A 598 -37.20 -28.48 5.28
C LEU A 598 -36.93 -28.08 6.74
N HIS A 599 -36.90 -29.06 7.66
CA HIS A 599 -36.81 -28.81 9.10
C HIS A 599 -35.53 -28.12 9.56
N ARG A 600 -34.46 -28.19 8.74
CA ARG A 600 -33.17 -27.54 9.03
C ARG A 600 -33.08 -26.10 8.51
N LEU A 601 -34.10 -25.63 7.80
CA LEU A 601 -34.15 -24.29 7.23
C LEU A 601 -34.10 -23.25 8.34
N ARG A 602 -33.14 -22.33 8.25
CA ARG A 602 -32.87 -21.22 9.16
C ARG A 602 -33.32 -19.89 8.57
N THR A 603 -33.12 -19.70 7.28
CA THR A 603 -33.47 -18.46 6.57
C THR A 603 -34.36 -18.78 5.38
N LEU A 604 -35.52 -18.13 5.32
CA LEU A 604 -36.42 -18.20 4.18
C LEU A 604 -36.74 -16.78 3.72
N THR A 605 -36.36 -16.46 2.49
CA THR A 605 -36.61 -15.14 1.88
C THR A 605 -37.41 -15.30 0.60
N LEU A 606 -38.60 -14.72 0.61
CA LEU A 606 -39.59 -14.77 -0.47
C LEU A 606 -40.14 -13.37 -0.73
N THR A 607 -39.30 -12.33 -0.66
CA THR A 607 -39.72 -10.94 -0.92
C THR A 607 -40.13 -10.76 -2.36
N GLU A 608 -41.22 -10.05 -2.64
CA GLU A 608 -41.62 -9.71 -4.02
C GLU A 608 -41.75 -10.93 -4.94
N CYS A 609 -42.45 -11.97 -4.44
CA CYS A 609 -42.65 -13.23 -5.15
C CYS A 609 -44.02 -13.38 -5.86
N ASN A 610 -44.83 -12.32 -5.86
CA ASN A 610 -46.23 -12.31 -6.32
C ASN A 610 -47.11 -13.40 -5.65
N LEU A 611 -46.78 -13.80 -4.42
CA LEU A 611 -47.60 -14.77 -3.68
C LEU A 611 -48.91 -14.11 -3.26
N SER A 612 -50.03 -14.79 -3.51
CA SER A 612 -51.38 -14.30 -3.15
C SER A 612 -52.01 -15.05 -1.98
N ALA A 613 -51.36 -16.10 -1.50
CA ALA A 613 -51.83 -16.93 -0.40
C ALA A 613 -50.66 -17.33 0.50
N TRP A 614 -50.94 -17.44 1.79
CA TRP A 614 -49.99 -17.95 2.78
C TRP A 614 -49.54 -19.38 2.44
N PRO A 615 -48.23 -19.70 2.50
CA PRO A 615 -47.75 -21.07 2.30
C PRO A 615 -48.20 -21.98 3.45
N ALA A 616 -49.24 -22.79 3.25
CA ALA A 616 -49.81 -23.64 4.33
C ALA A 616 -48.77 -24.56 5.00
N ASP A 617 -47.77 -25.04 4.25
CA ASP A 617 -46.67 -25.86 4.77
C ASP A 617 -45.75 -25.10 5.74
N LEU A 618 -45.73 -23.76 5.71
CA LEU A 618 -44.91 -22.92 6.59
C LEU A 618 -45.46 -22.93 8.02
N THR A 619 -46.78 -22.88 8.20
CA THR A 619 -47.42 -23.02 9.52
C THR A 619 -47.05 -24.38 10.16
N ALA A 620 -47.07 -25.45 9.36
CA ALA A 620 -46.68 -26.76 9.82
C ALA A 620 -45.19 -26.82 10.22
N LEU A 621 -44.30 -26.14 9.47
CA LEU A 621 -42.87 -26.04 9.78
C LEU A 621 -42.60 -25.26 11.07
N MET A 622 -43.26 -24.11 11.27
CA MET A 622 -43.14 -23.24 12.45
C MET A 622 -43.64 -23.89 13.75
N ASN A 623 -44.54 -24.88 13.63
CA ASN A 623 -45.14 -25.59 14.75
C ASN A 623 -44.40 -26.87 15.17
N ARG A 624 -43.27 -27.20 14.53
CA ARG A 624 -42.52 -28.41 14.88
C ARG A 624 -41.67 -28.17 16.13
N ASP A 625 -41.46 -29.21 16.94
CA ASP A 625 -40.56 -29.13 18.09
C ASP A 625 -39.07 -28.98 17.68
N ASP A 626 -38.70 -29.40 16.46
CA ASP A 626 -37.33 -29.43 15.94
C ASP A 626 -37.03 -28.40 14.85
N TYR A 627 -37.85 -27.34 14.73
CA TYR A 627 -37.66 -26.30 13.72
C TYR A 627 -36.33 -25.54 13.93
N ALA A 628 -35.67 -25.16 12.83
CA ALA A 628 -34.42 -24.39 12.86
C ALA A 628 -34.57 -22.94 12.36
N LEU A 629 -35.77 -22.53 11.93
CA LEU A 629 -36.05 -21.22 11.35
C LEU A 629 -35.67 -20.10 12.32
N ARG A 630 -35.01 -19.05 11.81
CA ARG A 630 -34.55 -17.87 12.54
C ARG A 630 -34.98 -16.60 11.82
N ALA A 631 -34.74 -16.52 10.51
CA ALA A 631 -35.14 -15.39 9.69
C ALA A 631 -36.22 -15.81 8.68
N LEU A 632 -37.35 -15.11 8.70
CA LEU A 632 -38.46 -15.27 7.77
C LEU A 632 -38.77 -13.92 7.12
N GLU A 633 -38.70 -13.86 5.80
CA GLU A 633 -38.92 -12.62 5.05
C GLU A 633 -39.91 -12.88 3.91
N LEU A 634 -41.07 -12.23 3.99
CA LEU A 634 -42.22 -12.41 3.09
C LEU A 634 -42.79 -11.06 2.59
N SER A 635 -42.04 -9.97 2.75
CA SER A 635 -42.49 -8.62 2.41
C SER A 635 -42.75 -8.41 0.92
N ASN A 636 -43.51 -7.38 0.57
CA ASN A 636 -43.83 -6.99 -0.82
C ASN A 636 -44.52 -8.11 -1.63
N ASN A 637 -45.35 -8.93 -1.01
CA ASN A 637 -46.21 -9.90 -1.70
C ASN A 637 -47.67 -9.40 -1.72
N ASN A 638 -48.59 -10.24 -2.19
CA ASN A 638 -50.03 -9.96 -2.23
C ASN A 638 -50.78 -10.86 -1.23
N ILE A 639 -50.19 -11.17 -0.07
CA ILE A 639 -50.78 -12.05 0.93
C ILE A 639 -51.65 -11.22 1.87
N HIS A 640 -52.92 -11.03 1.50
CA HIS A 640 -53.85 -10.17 2.26
C HIS A 640 -54.40 -10.78 3.55
N ASP A 641 -54.44 -12.12 3.63
CA ASP A 641 -55.01 -12.85 4.76
C ASP A 641 -54.20 -14.11 5.08
N LEU A 642 -54.19 -14.48 6.36
CA LEU A 642 -53.46 -15.61 6.90
C LEU A 642 -54.49 -16.63 7.44
N PRO A 643 -54.87 -17.64 6.63
CA PRO A 643 -55.79 -18.66 7.09
C PRO A 643 -55.17 -19.36 8.31
N GLU A 644 -55.98 -19.54 9.36
CA GLU A 644 -55.54 -20.12 10.64
C GLU A 644 -54.57 -19.25 11.45
N LEU A 645 -54.69 -17.92 11.37
CA LEU A 645 -53.94 -16.94 12.18
C LEU A 645 -53.72 -17.35 13.65
N PRO A 646 -54.71 -17.88 14.41
CA PRO A 646 -54.45 -18.34 15.77
C PRO A 646 -53.34 -19.40 15.88
N GLN A 647 -53.27 -20.36 14.95
CA GLN A 647 -52.23 -21.40 14.94
C GLN A 647 -50.86 -20.86 14.53
N ILE A 648 -50.82 -19.77 13.77
CA ILE A 648 -49.59 -19.08 13.37
C ILE A 648 -49.04 -18.27 14.56
N LEU A 649 -49.91 -17.56 15.26
CA LEU A 649 -49.56 -16.81 16.48
C LEU A 649 -49.13 -17.74 17.62
N ASP A 650 -49.78 -18.90 17.76
CA ASP A 650 -49.45 -19.91 18.77
C ASP A 650 -48.19 -20.73 18.43
N SER A 651 -47.59 -20.52 17.25
CA SER A 651 -46.44 -21.30 16.84
C SER A 651 -45.19 -20.99 17.66
N ALA A 652 -44.35 -22.01 17.83
CA ALA A 652 -43.11 -21.89 18.60
C ALA A 652 -42.17 -20.81 18.03
N TYR A 653 -42.14 -20.65 16.70
CA TYR A 653 -41.37 -19.58 16.05
C TYR A 653 -41.90 -18.19 16.43
N THR A 654 -43.20 -17.95 16.30
CA THR A 654 -43.81 -16.63 16.59
C THR A 654 -43.65 -16.25 18.07
N GLN A 655 -43.82 -17.21 18.99
CA GLN A 655 -43.61 -16.97 20.42
C GLN A 655 -42.14 -16.61 20.76
N ASN A 656 -41.19 -17.04 19.94
CA ASN A 656 -39.77 -16.76 20.15
C ASN A 656 -39.31 -15.39 19.62
N LEU A 657 -40.07 -14.71 18.75
CA LEU A 657 -39.69 -13.40 18.18
C LEU A 657 -39.49 -12.32 19.24
N LEU A 658 -40.34 -12.25 20.25
CA LEU A 658 -40.23 -11.26 21.33
C LEU A 658 -39.22 -11.65 22.42
N THR A 659 -38.86 -12.93 22.50
CA THR A 659 -38.06 -13.47 23.62
C THR A 659 -36.61 -13.74 23.23
N HIS A 660 -36.30 -13.86 21.94
CA HIS A 660 -34.99 -14.17 21.43
C HIS A 660 -34.56 -13.19 20.34
N LEU A 661 -33.45 -12.49 20.57
CA LEU A 661 -32.86 -11.51 19.63
C LEU A 661 -32.34 -12.13 18.32
N ASP A 662 -32.32 -13.46 18.19
CA ASP A 662 -31.86 -14.17 16.98
C ASP A 662 -33.01 -14.59 16.04
N HIS A 663 -34.26 -14.21 16.34
CA HIS A 663 -35.42 -14.47 15.50
C HIS A 663 -35.94 -13.17 14.86
N GLU A 664 -36.17 -13.20 13.55
CA GLU A 664 -36.62 -12.04 12.78
C GLU A 664 -37.70 -12.46 11.79
N TRP A 665 -38.84 -11.77 11.80
CA TRP A 665 -39.89 -11.96 10.80
C TRP A 665 -40.26 -10.62 10.15
N GLY A 666 -39.80 -10.43 8.91
CA GLY A 666 -40.20 -9.33 8.03
C GLY A 666 -41.44 -9.69 7.20
N PHE A 667 -42.49 -8.88 7.32
CA PHE A 667 -43.76 -9.09 6.63
C PHE A 667 -44.45 -7.77 6.29
N HIS A 668 -43.70 -6.91 5.63
CA HIS A 668 -44.12 -5.58 5.22
C HIS A 668 -44.87 -5.63 3.88
N PHE A 669 -45.69 -4.61 3.62
CA PHE A 669 -46.24 -4.29 2.31
C PHE A 669 -46.97 -5.47 1.64
N ASN A 670 -47.86 -6.14 2.37
CA ASN A 670 -48.71 -7.23 1.88
C ASN A 670 -50.18 -6.83 1.75
N ASP A 671 -50.50 -5.56 2.04
CA ASP A 671 -51.85 -5.01 2.14
C ASP A 671 -52.70 -5.82 3.13
N LEU A 672 -52.13 -6.16 4.29
CA LEU A 672 -52.83 -6.86 5.36
C LEU A 672 -53.97 -6.00 5.92
N VAL A 673 -55.11 -6.64 6.19
CA VAL A 673 -56.19 -6.00 6.94
C VAL A 673 -55.76 -5.77 8.41
N PRO A 674 -56.19 -4.67 9.06
CA PRO A 674 -55.79 -4.35 10.44
C PRO A 674 -56.03 -5.48 11.46
N GLU A 675 -57.08 -6.27 11.25
CA GLU A 675 -57.43 -7.43 12.09
C GLU A 675 -56.38 -8.54 12.06
N THR A 676 -55.59 -8.62 10.99
CA THR A 676 -54.48 -9.58 10.82
C THR A 676 -53.13 -8.93 11.15
N ALA A 677 -52.93 -7.65 10.79
CA ALA A 677 -51.69 -6.92 11.02
C ALA A 677 -51.40 -6.69 12.52
N HIS A 678 -52.41 -6.26 13.29
CA HIS A 678 -52.20 -5.87 14.70
C HIS A 678 -51.77 -7.03 15.61
N PRO A 679 -52.38 -8.24 15.54
CA PRO A 679 -51.90 -9.40 16.30
C PRO A 679 -50.46 -9.83 15.95
N LEU A 680 -50.07 -9.72 14.67
CA LEU A 680 -48.71 -10.05 14.22
C LEU A 680 -47.69 -9.07 14.78
N GLN A 681 -47.95 -7.76 14.69
CA GLN A 681 -47.10 -6.71 15.26
C GLN A 681 -46.91 -6.89 16.77
N THR A 682 -48.00 -7.18 17.49
CA THR A 682 -47.96 -7.41 18.94
C THR A 682 -47.14 -8.64 19.31
N SER A 683 -46.94 -9.57 18.36
CA SER A 683 -46.15 -10.79 18.53
C SER A 683 -44.69 -10.64 18.07
N GLY A 684 -44.22 -9.42 17.77
CA GLY A 684 -42.84 -9.14 17.38
C GLY A 684 -42.55 -9.29 15.88
N VAL A 685 -43.58 -9.48 15.05
CA VAL A 685 -43.44 -9.49 13.59
C VAL A 685 -43.28 -8.05 13.08
N ALA A 686 -42.27 -7.81 12.27
CA ALA A 686 -42.05 -6.53 11.62
C ALA A 686 -43.07 -6.39 10.47
N VAL A 687 -44.18 -5.70 10.74
CA VAL A 687 -45.24 -5.42 9.75
C VAL A 687 -45.35 -3.92 9.56
N LEU A 688 -45.19 -3.48 8.32
CA LEU A 688 -45.36 -2.10 7.89
C LEU A 688 -46.21 -2.14 6.62
N GLU A 689 -47.40 -1.57 6.63
CA GLU A 689 -48.28 -1.55 5.46
C GLU A 689 -48.28 -0.16 4.81
N HIS A 690 -48.47 -0.11 3.50
CA HIS A 690 -48.61 1.16 2.76
C HIS A 690 -49.73 2.04 3.31
N SER A 691 -50.68 1.46 4.05
CA SER A 691 -51.75 2.17 4.73
C SER A 691 -51.32 2.90 6.03
N ALA A 692 -50.11 2.66 6.53
CA ALA A 692 -49.53 3.33 7.70
C ALA A 692 -48.48 4.41 7.37
N PHE A 693 -48.08 4.54 6.09
CA PHE A 693 -47.12 5.54 5.62
C PHE A 693 -47.78 6.44 4.59
N ALA A 694 -47.55 7.75 4.69
CA ALA A 694 -47.83 8.64 3.57
C ALA A 694 -47.04 8.16 2.33
N ALA A 695 -47.65 8.30 1.15
CA ALA A 695 -47.23 7.71 -0.11
C ALA A 695 -45.79 8.08 -0.56
N PRO A 696 -45.18 7.35 -1.52
CA PRO A 696 -43.87 7.65 -2.13
C PRO A 696 -43.70 9.06 -2.72
N ASP A 697 -44.78 9.83 -2.86
CA ASP A 697 -44.76 11.21 -3.33
C ASP A 697 -44.15 12.21 -2.31
N ASP A 698 -43.95 11.82 -1.03
CA ASP A 698 -43.44 12.70 0.03
C ASP A 698 -41.92 12.57 0.30
N ALA A 699 -41.21 11.63 -0.35
CA ALA A 699 -39.75 11.50 -0.21
C ALA A 699 -39.01 12.61 -0.97
N VAL A 700 -38.01 13.24 -0.35
CA VAL A 700 -37.22 14.30 -1.00
C VAL A 700 -36.47 13.73 -2.20
N ASN A 701 -36.82 14.16 -3.41
CA ASN A 701 -36.05 13.88 -4.60
C ASN A 701 -34.80 14.77 -4.63
N TRP A 702 -33.67 14.24 -4.17
CA TRP A 702 -32.39 14.96 -4.09
C TRP A 702 -31.89 15.53 -5.42
N LEU A 703 -32.26 14.88 -6.54
CA LEU A 703 -31.86 15.28 -7.89
C LEU A 703 -32.82 16.32 -8.52
N ALA A 704 -33.99 16.53 -7.92
CA ALA A 704 -34.93 17.55 -8.39
C ALA A 704 -34.34 18.96 -8.17
N GLY A 705 -33.96 19.62 -9.26
CA GLY A 705 -33.32 20.95 -9.21
C GLY A 705 -31.81 20.94 -8.97
N ALA A 706 -31.15 19.77 -9.01
CA ALA A 706 -29.70 19.67 -8.92
C ALA A 706 -29.00 20.33 -10.13
N SER A 707 -27.90 21.04 -9.86
CA SER A 707 -27.02 21.57 -10.90
C SER A 707 -26.25 20.45 -11.61
N ALA A 708 -25.69 20.74 -12.80
CA ALA A 708 -24.87 19.77 -13.54
C ALA A 708 -23.65 19.28 -12.73
N ALA A 709 -23.09 20.13 -11.87
CA ALA A 709 -21.99 19.74 -10.99
C ALA A 709 -22.45 18.78 -9.88
N GLN A 710 -23.64 19.00 -9.32
CA GLN A 710 -24.24 18.12 -8.31
C GLN A 710 -24.63 16.76 -8.90
N GLN A 711 -25.14 16.72 -10.14
CA GLN A 711 -25.40 15.46 -10.85
C GLN A 711 -24.11 14.67 -11.07
N ALA A 712 -23.06 15.31 -11.60
CA ALA A 712 -21.77 14.63 -11.80
C ALA A 712 -21.14 14.13 -10.49
N LEU A 713 -21.29 14.89 -9.39
CA LEU A 713 -20.86 14.46 -8.05
C LEU A 713 -21.68 13.25 -7.56
N TRP A 714 -23.00 13.28 -7.72
CA TRP A 714 -23.89 12.18 -7.34
C TRP A 714 -23.55 10.89 -8.09
N ASP A 715 -23.37 10.98 -9.41
CA ASP A 715 -23.00 9.85 -10.25
C ASP A 715 -21.62 9.31 -9.83
N GLY A 716 -20.62 10.18 -9.66
CA GLY A 716 -19.28 9.78 -9.23
C GLY A 716 -19.23 9.12 -7.85
N LEU A 717 -20.16 9.44 -6.95
CA LEU A 717 -20.22 8.86 -5.60
C LEU A 717 -21.03 7.55 -5.54
N PHE A 718 -22.03 7.35 -6.40
CA PHE A 718 -23.02 6.28 -6.22
C PHE A 718 -23.28 5.38 -7.44
N GLU A 719 -22.67 5.66 -8.59
CA GLU A 719 -22.78 4.82 -9.78
C GLU A 719 -22.16 3.42 -9.53
N ASN A 720 -22.69 2.38 -10.21
CA ASN A 720 -22.29 0.98 -10.05
C ASN A 720 -22.38 0.41 -8.61
N GLY A 721 -23.20 1.01 -7.75
CA GLY A 721 -23.38 0.53 -6.38
C GLY A 721 -22.26 0.92 -5.42
N ALA A 722 -21.43 1.89 -5.79
CA ALA A 722 -20.42 2.47 -4.90
C ALA A 722 -21.08 3.16 -3.68
N ASN A 723 -20.39 3.09 -2.54
CA ASN A 723 -20.81 3.70 -1.26
C ASN A 723 -22.27 3.38 -0.85
N PRO A 724 -22.65 2.08 -0.79
CA PRO A 724 -24.04 1.68 -0.62
C PRO A 724 -24.62 2.13 0.73
N SER A 725 -23.83 2.04 1.80
CA SER A 725 -24.26 2.45 3.14
C SER A 725 -24.47 3.95 3.23
N LEU A 726 -23.58 4.75 2.63
CA LEU A 726 -23.78 6.20 2.53
C LEU A 726 -25.04 6.54 1.75
N ARG A 727 -25.24 5.89 0.59
CA ARG A 727 -26.43 6.10 -0.26
C ARG A 727 -27.72 5.79 0.49
N GLU A 728 -27.71 4.72 1.28
CA GLU A 728 -28.86 4.28 2.06
C GLU A 728 -29.24 5.31 3.12
N VAL A 729 -28.28 5.81 3.91
CA VAL A 729 -28.54 6.85 4.91
C VAL A 729 -29.08 8.14 4.26
N ILE A 730 -28.52 8.56 3.11
CA ILE A 730 -29.02 9.72 2.35
C ILE A 730 -30.43 9.49 1.81
N ALA A 731 -30.77 8.28 1.36
CA ALA A 731 -32.14 7.98 0.95
C ALA A 731 -33.12 8.06 2.15
N ARG A 732 -32.75 7.48 3.30
CA ARG A 732 -33.60 7.45 4.49
C ARG A 732 -33.81 8.81 5.14
N VAL A 733 -32.80 9.68 5.17
CA VAL A 733 -33.00 11.02 5.74
C VAL A 733 -34.05 11.82 4.94
N GLY A 734 -34.27 11.46 3.67
CA GLY A 734 -35.27 12.08 2.79
C GLY A 734 -36.73 11.77 3.14
N ILE A 735 -36.97 10.87 4.11
CA ILE A 735 -38.29 10.55 4.66
C ILE A 735 -38.42 10.93 6.14
N SER A 736 -37.44 11.68 6.70
CA SER A 736 -37.45 12.14 8.09
C SER A 736 -38.43 13.29 8.35
N ALA A 737 -38.69 13.62 9.63
CA ALA A 737 -39.49 14.79 10.01
C ALA A 737 -38.90 16.09 9.44
N GLN A 738 -37.57 16.19 9.44
CA GLN A 738 -36.86 17.31 8.88
C GLN A 738 -37.15 17.46 7.38
N ALA A 739 -37.25 16.35 6.66
CA ALA A 739 -37.58 16.32 5.25
C ALA A 739 -39.01 16.80 4.97
N GLN A 740 -39.96 16.50 5.86
CA GLN A 740 -41.35 16.95 5.76
C GLN A 740 -41.50 18.44 6.09
N HIS A 741 -40.83 18.93 7.13
CA HIS A 741 -40.99 20.31 7.60
C HIS A 741 -40.11 21.31 6.84
N ASN A 742 -38.85 20.94 6.55
CA ASN A 742 -37.82 21.85 6.01
C ASN A 742 -36.96 21.20 4.89
N PRO A 743 -37.55 20.71 3.78
CA PRO A 743 -36.83 19.96 2.75
C PRO A 743 -35.71 20.74 2.06
N GLN A 744 -35.83 22.07 1.95
CA GLN A 744 -34.82 22.92 1.30
C GLN A 744 -33.53 23.01 2.12
N VAL A 745 -33.64 23.13 3.45
CA VAL A 745 -32.50 23.20 4.36
C VAL A 745 -31.78 21.85 4.38
N LEU A 746 -32.56 20.77 4.49
CA LEU A 746 -32.01 19.41 4.48
C LEU A 746 -31.30 19.10 3.15
N THR A 747 -31.87 19.50 2.02
CA THR A 747 -31.23 19.33 0.70
C THR A 747 -29.89 20.06 0.63
N ALA A 748 -29.80 21.29 1.15
CA ALA A 748 -28.53 22.02 1.20
C ALA A 748 -27.49 21.31 2.09
N GLN A 749 -27.90 20.79 3.24
CA GLN A 749 -27.03 20.03 4.15
C GLN A 749 -26.51 18.74 3.53
N VAL A 750 -27.37 17.99 2.82
CA VAL A 750 -26.98 16.76 2.11
C VAL A 750 -25.93 17.07 1.04
N TRP A 751 -26.15 18.12 0.23
CA TRP A 751 -25.18 18.48 -0.81
C TRP A 751 -23.85 18.99 -0.23
N GLN A 752 -23.86 19.70 0.91
CA GLN A 752 -22.62 20.09 1.59
C GLN A 752 -21.81 18.86 2.04
N LEU A 753 -22.47 17.86 2.62
CA LEU A 753 -21.83 16.61 3.02
C LEU A 753 -21.27 15.85 1.82
N LEU A 754 -22.06 15.69 0.75
CA LEU A 754 -21.62 15.01 -0.47
C LEU A 754 -20.46 15.74 -1.14
N GLN A 755 -20.45 17.07 -1.11
CA GLN A 755 -19.34 17.87 -1.64
C GLN A 755 -18.05 17.62 -0.85
N ALA A 756 -18.10 17.67 0.49
CA ALA A 756 -16.94 17.37 1.33
C ALA A 756 -16.42 15.93 1.08
N ALA A 757 -17.33 14.97 0.90
CA ALA A 757 -16.98 13.59 0.58
C ALA A 757 -16.31 13.46 -0.82
N GLY A 758 -16.77 14.23 -1.81
CA GLY A 758 -16.17 14.27 -3.14
C GLY A 758 -14.77 14.91 -3.20
N GLU A 759 -14.43 15.76 -2.23
CA GLU A 759 -13.16 16.49 -2.18
C GLU A 759 -12.02 15.71 -1.48
N ASP A 760 -12.34 14.81 -0.52
CA ASP A 760 -11.37 13.97 0.20
C ASP A 760 -11.79 12.50 0.26
N HIS A 761 -11.07 11.64 -0.46
CA HIS A 761 -11.33 10.20 -0.51
C HIS A 761 -11.26 9.51 0.86
N ALA A 762 -10.35 9.93 1.76
CA ALA A 762 -10.27 9.36 3.09
C ALA A 762 -11.46 9.77 3.96
N LEU A 763 -12.05 10.95 3.72
CA LEU A 763 -13.31 11.33 4.35
C LEU A 763 -14.47 10.49 3.81
N LEU A 764 -14.55 10.28 2.49
CA LEU A 764 -15.57 9.42 1.87
C LEU A 764 -15.59 8.00 2.45
N GLU A 765 -14.42 7.35 2.57
CA GLU A 765 -14.30 6.01 3.16
C GLU A 765 -14.85 5.99 4.60
N ARG A 766 -14.44 6.95 5.44
CA ARG A 766 -14.94 7.07 6.82
C ARG A 766 -16.45 7.31 6.89
N LEU A 767 -16.99 8.16 6.01
CA LEU A 767 -18.42 8.43 5.96
C LEU A 767 -19.20 7.17 5.55
N ASN A 768 -18.70 6.41 4.58
CA ASN A 768 -19.36 5.18 4.16
C ASN A 768 -19.25 4.06 5.22
N GLU A 769 -18.10 3.91 5.89
CA GLU A 769 -17.95 3.02 7.04
C GLU A 769 -18.92 3.39 8.16
N ARG A 770 -18.94 4.67 8.55
CA ARG A 770 -19.80 5.18 9.63
C ARG A 770 -21.29 5.04 9.30
N ALA A 771 -21.67 5.21 8.05
CA ALA A 771 -23.04 4.99 7.60
C ALA A 771 -23.49 3.53 7.78
N GLY A 772 -22.56 2.57 7.67
CA GLY A 772 -22.82 1.14 7.87
C GLY A 772 -23.20 0.76 9.30
N ASP A 773 -22.90 1.61 10.28
CA ASP A 773 -23.26 1.38 11.70
C ASP A 773 -24.78 1.57 11.97
N PHE A 774 -25.55 2.11 11.01
CA PHE A 774 -26.96 2.49 11.21
C PHE A 774 -27.91 1.70 10.27
N PRO A 775 -28.35 0.48 10.65
CA PRO A 775 -29.21 -0.37 9.82
C PRO A 775 -30.63 0.20 9.60
N ALA A 776 -31.29 -0.23 8.52
CA ALA A 776 -32.62 0.22 8.10
C ALA A 776 -33.74 -0.21 9.05
N THR A 777 -34.01 0.59 10.07
CA THR A 777 -34.98 0.26 11.13
C THR A 777 -36.19 1.21 11.17
N CYS A 778 -36.02 2.53 10.96
CA CYS A 778 -37.09 3.56 10.99
C CYS A 778 -36.72 4.86 10.23
N GLY A 779 -37.68 5.76 9.99
CA GLY A 779 -37.44 7.09 9.38
C GLY A 779 -36.50 7.99 10.20
N ASP A 780 -36.59 7.94 11.53
CA ASP A 780 -35.70 8.68 12.44
C ASP A 780 -34.29 8.06 12.51
N ALA A 781 -34.12 6.79 12.11
CA ALA A 781 -32.80 6.17 11.93
C ALA A 781 -32.01 6.81 10.76
N GLY A 782 -32.72 7.39 9.78
CA GLY A 782 -32.10 8.21 8.73
C GLY A 782 -31.53 9.53 9.30
N ALA A 783 -32.29 10.20 10.17
CA ALA A 783 -31.87 11.45 10.81
C ALA A 783 -30.69 11.26 11.78
N ASP A 784 -30.70 10.17 12.57
CA ASP A 784 -29.60 9.83 13.46
C ASP A 784 -28.30 9.53 12.70
N GLY A 785 -28.38 8.65 11.70
CA GLY A 785 -27.25 8.33 10.83
C GLY A 785 -26.71 9.57 10.12
N PHE A 786 -27.58 10.43 9.58
CA PHE A 786 -27.16 11.66 8.91
C PHE A 786 -26.49 12.66 9.86
N SER A 787 -27.01 12.84 11.07
CA SER A 787 -26.38 13.66 12.12
C SER A 787 -24.97 13.15 12.45
N ALA A 788 -24.77 11.84 12.56
CA ALA A 788 -23.45 11.26 12.79
C ALA A 788 -22.46 11.54 11.64
N LEU A 789 -22.92 11.47 10.40
CA LEU A 789 -22.08 11.79 9.23
C LEU A 789 -21.72 13.28 9.16
N GLN A 790 -22.65 14.17 9.51
CA GLN A 790 -22.37 15.61 9.56
C GLN A 790 -21.33 15.95 10.64
N VAL A 791 -21.34 15.26 11.78
CA VAL A 791 -20.30 15.42 12.81
C VAL A 791 -18.92 15.02 12.28
N GLU A 792 -18.81 13.95 11.47
CA GLU A 792 -17.54 13.58 10.83
C GLU A 792 -17.02 14.64 9.85
N VAL A 793 -17.91 15.28 9.10
CA VAL A 793 -17.56 16.42 8.23
C VAL A 793 -17.09 17.61 9.06
N LEU A 794 -17.78 17.95 10.16
CA LEU A 794 -17.37 19.04 11.06
C LEU A 794 -16.00 18.78 11.68
N VAL A 795 -15.73 17.54 12.11
CA VAL A 795 -14.39 17.13 12.61
C VAL A 795 -13.33 17.32 11.53
N HIS A 796 -13.63 16.92 10.30
CA HIS A 796 -12.71 17.08 9.18
C HIS A 796 -12.40 18.55 8.89
N GLU A 797 -13.43 19.39 8.80
CA GLU A 797 -13.30 20.83 8.55
C GLU A 797 -12.51 21.53 9.67
N GLU A 798 -12.80 21.27 10.93
CA GLU A 798 -12.12 21.92 12.07
C GLU A 798 -10.62 21.56 12.10
N ILE A 799 -10.26 20.31 11.75
CA ILE A 799 -8.85 19.87 11.62
C ILE A 799 -8.13 20.60 10.49
N GLN A 800 -8.78 20.82 9.35
CA GLN A 800 -8.18 21.52 8.20
C GLN A 800 -8.01 23.03 8.45
N GLN A 801 -8.95 23.65 9.18
CA GLN A 801 -8.92 25.08 9.48
C GLN A 801 -7.94 25.44 10.60
N THR A 802 -7.58 24.50 11.48
CA THR A 802 -6.64 24.77 12.58
C THR A 802 -5.17 24.70 12.15
N GLU A 803 -4.75 25.66 11.32
CA GLU A 803 -3.36 26.09 11.35
C GLU A 803 -3.08 26.75 12.72
N ILE A 804 -2.59 25.94 13.67
CA ILE A 804 -1.79 26.34 14.85
C ILE A 804 -2.53 26.67 16.17
N GLN A 805 -3.70 26.11 16.52
CA GLN A 805 -4.23 26.24 17.92
C GLN A 805 -4.85 24.95 18.50
N GLY A 806 -4.02 24.12 19.17
CA GLY A 806 -4.46 22.89 19.86
C GLY A 806 -5.54 23.05 20.92
N PRO A 807 -5.56 24.14 21.73
CA PRO A 807 -6.62 24.37 22.72
C PRO A 807 -8.03 24.53 22.12
N ARG A 808 -8.14 25.15 20.95
CA ARG A 808 -9.43 25.30 20.25
C ARG A 808 -9.97 23.96 19.78
N LEU A 809 -9.13 23.15 19.15
CA LEU A 809 -9.50 21.81 18.72
C LEU A 809 -9.85 20.91 19.92
N PHE A 810 -9.15 21.06 21.05
CA PHE A 810 -9.49 20.35 22.29
C PHE A 810 -10.90 20.72 22.77
N GLN A 811 -11.24 22.00 22.78
CA GLN A 811 -12.57 22.47 23.18
C GLN A 811 -13.65 21.90 22.26
N PHE A 812 -13.40 21.81 20.95
CA PHE A 812 -14.31 21.15 20.02
C PHE A 812 -14.49 19.66 20.33
N TYR A 813 -13.41 18.92 20.60
CA TYR A 813 -13.52 17.52 21.03
C TYR A 813 -14.21 17.35 22.38
N ARG A 814 -14.13 18.32 23.29
CA ARG A 814 -14.92 18.34 24.53
C ARG A 814 -16.43 18.47 24.26
N GLN A 815 -16.83 19.27 23.28
CA GLN A 815 -18.23 19.34 22.85
C GLN A 815 -18.71 17.99 22.31
N LEU A 816 -17.89 17.31 21.50
CA LEU A 816 -18.20 15.96 21.01
C LEU A 816 -18.24 14.91 22.13
N PHE A 817 -17.38 15.04 23.14
CA PHE A 817 -17.41 14.20 24.34
C PHE A 817 -18.76 14.31 25.04
N ARG A 818 -19.28 15.53 25.26
CA ARG A 818 -20.60 15.74 25.88
C ARG A 818 -21.73 15.09 25.06
N ARG A 819 -21.71 15.25 23.73
CA ARG A 819 -22.67 14.57 22.83
C ARG A 819 -22.60 13.05 22.96
N ASP A 820 -21.39 12.50 23.04
CA ASP A 820 -21.18 11.05 23.21
C ASP A 820 -21.70 10.56 24.57
N GLN A 821 -21.52 11.34 25.65
CA GLN A 821 -22.09 11.01 26.96
C GLN A 821 -23.62 11.02 26.92
N VAL A 822 -24.25 11.97 26.22
CA VAL A 822 -25.71 11.95 26.02
C VAL A 822 -26.16 10.65 25.33
N ASN A 823 -25.44 10.20 24.29
CA ASN A 823 -25.76 8.93 23.63
C ASN A 823 -25.62 7.73 24.57
N ALA A 824 -24.55 7.67 25.36
CA ALA A 824 -24.31 6.58 26.30
C ALA A 824 -25.39 6.51 27.39
N LEU A 825 -25.82 7.67 27.91
CA LEU A 825 -26.88 7.75 28.91
C LEU A 825 -28.26 7.44 28.31
N ALA A 826 -28.53 7.84 27.07
CA ALA A 826 -29.74 7.46 26.34
C ALA A 826 -29.83 5.93 26.17
N ALA A 827 -28.75 5.28 25.73
CA ALA A 827 -28.68 3.83 25.60
C ALA A 827 -28.88 3.12 26.95
N ARG A 828 -28.33 3.68 28.05
CA ARG A 828 -28.57 3.18 29.41
C ARG A 828 -30.05 3.25 29.80
N ILE A 829 -30.70 4.38 29.54
CA ILE A 829 -32.14 4.56 29.82
C ILE A 829 -32.95 3.55 29.02
N TYR A 830 -32.68 3.41 27.71
CA TYR A 830 -33.32 2.42 26.86
C TYR A 830 -33.16 0.99 27.40
N LEU A 831 -31.93 0.56 27.71
CA LEU A 831 -31.66 -0.78 28.25
C LEU A 831 -32.36 -1.02 29.59
N ALA A 832 -32.41 -0.01 30.47
CA ALA A 832 -33.11 -0.10 31.75
C ALA A 832 -34.63 -0.26 31.56
N ARG A 833 -35.23 0.50 30.63
CA ARG A 833 -36.66 0.35 30.26
C ARG A 833 -36.93 -1.04 29.67
N LEU A 834 -36.06 -1.51 28.77
CA LEU A 834 -36.17 -2.81 28.11
C LEU A 834 -36.05 -3.99 29.09
N GLU A 835 -35.08 -3.96 29.99
CA GLU A 835 -34.90 -5.00 31.02
C GLU A 835 -36.15 -5.13 31.90
N GLN A 836 -36.75 -4.01 32.28
CA GLN A 836 -37.97 -3.99 33.09
C GLN A 836 -39.20 -4.46 32.32
N ALA A 837 -39.32 -4.06 31.05
CA ALA A 837 -40.35 -4.57 30.15
C ALA A 837 -40.29 -6.10 30.04
N ASN A 838 -39.09 -6.63 29.84
CA ASN A 838 -38.84 -8.07 29.76
C ASN A 838 -39.15 -8.78 31.07
N ALA A 839 -38.75 -8.23 32.22
CA ALA A 839 -39.01 -8.82 33.53
C ALA A 839 -40.53 -8.92 33.82
N ILE A 840 -41.30 -7.88 33.48
CA ILE A 840 -42.75 -7.86 33.68
C ILE A 840 -43.44 -8.82 32.70
N SER A 841 -43.05 -8.79 31.42
CA SER A 841 -43.59 -9.69 30.38
C SER A 841 -43.30 -11.17 30.70
N GLN A 842 -42.09 -11.51 31.17
CA GLN A 842 -41.74 -12.86 31.62
C GLN A 842 -42.57 -13.31 32.82
N TRP A 843 -42.85 -12.41 33.77
CA TRP A 843 -43.73 -12.73 34.89
C TRP A 843 -45.19 -12.95 34.44
N GLU A 844 -45.68 -12.13 33.51
CA GLU A 844 -47.04 -12.20 32.96
C GLU A 844 -47.27 -13.44 32.08
N SER A 845 -46.24 -13.91 31.38
CA SER A 845 -46.27 -15.10 30.52
C SER A 845 -45.98 -16.42 31.26
N ALA A 846 -45.39 -16.37 32.48
CA ALA A 846 -45.10 -17.58 33.25
C ALA A 846 -46.38 -18.36 33.63
N PRO A 847 -46.41 -19.71 33.49
CA PRO A 847 -47.53 -20.54 33.91
C PRO A 847 -47.91 -20.33 35.38
N VAL A 848 -49.19 -20.31 35.72
CA VAL A 848 -49.69 -20.03 37.09
C VAL A 848 -49.03 -20.93 38.15
N ALA A 849 -48.65 -22.16 37.79
CA ALA A 849 -47.98 -23.10 38.69
C ALA A 849 -46.52 -22.76 39.01
N THR A 850 -45.83 -22.01 38.15
CA THR A 850 -44.40 -21.66 38.27
C THR A 850 -44.15 -20.15 38.34
N ARG A 851 -45.20 -19.34 38.20
CA ARG A 851 -45.12 -17.88 38.30
C ARG A 851 -44.67 -17.45 39.70
N PRO A 852 -43.64 -16.59 39.82
CA PRO A 852 -43.24 -16.02 41.10
C PRO A 852 -44.43 -15.34 41.80
N ALA A 853 -44.57 -15.51 43.11
CA ALA A 853 -45.72 -14.98 43.86
C ALA A 853 -45.78 -13.44 43.91
N VAL A 854 -44.66 -12.78 43.65
CA VAL A 854 -44.52 -11.32 43.64
C VAL A 854 -44.26 -10.88 42.20
N ARG A 855 -45.08 -9.94 41.69
CA ARG A 855 -44.83 -9.27 40.41
C ARG A 855 -43.57 -8.40 40.55
N PRO A 856 -42.62 -8.45 39.59
CA PRO A 856 -41.52 -7.51 39.56
C PRO A 856 -42.03 -6.07 39.67
N GLU A 857 -41.50 -5.32 40.63
CA GLU A 857 -41.80 -3.89 40.76
C GLU A 857 -41.06 -3.13 39.66
N PHE A 858 -41.73 -2.19 39.00
CA PHE A 858 -41.10 -1.29 38.05
C PHE A 858 -40.33 -0.22 38.83
N ILE A 859 -39.02 -0.14 38.62
CA ILE A 859 -38.12 0.77 39.33
C ILE A 859 -37.30 1.51 38.27
N PRO A 860 -37.68 2.74 37.86
CA PRO A 860 -36.98 3.44 36.80
C PRO A 860 -35.50 3.66 37.13
N ASP A 861 -34.65 3.75 36.09
CA ASP A 861 -33.25 4.17 36.28
C ASP A 861 -33.24 5.55 36.97
N PRO A 862 -32.30 5.85 37.90
CA PRO A 862 -32.25 7.14 38.57
C PRO A 862 -32.20 8.38 37.64
N LEU A 863 -31.82 8.19 36.38
CA LEU A 863 -31.79 9.23 35.36
C LEU A 863 -33.16 9.48 34.70
N ASP A 864 -34.13 8.58 34.90
CA ASP A 864 -35.39 8.53 34.19
C ASP A 864 -36.57 8.48 35.17
N ASP A 865 -37.68 9.13 34.84
CA ASP A 865 -38.91 9.11 35.66
C ASP A 865 -40.05 8.33 34.99
N PHE A 866 -39.70 7.53 33.98
CA PHE A 866 -40.62 6.72 33.20
C PHE A 866 -41.47 5.79 34.06
N THR A 867 -42.74 5.61 33.69
CA THR A 867 -43.69 4.82 34.46
C THR A 867 -44.11 3.55 33.72
N HIS A 868 -44.60 2.55 34.47
CA HIS A 868 -45.10 1.31 33.88
C HIS A 868 -46.27 1.51 32.90
N ASP A 869 -47.16 2.47 33.16
CA ASP A 869 -48.29 2.76 32.27
C ASP A 869 -47.84 3.37 30.94
N GLN A 870 -46.75 4.16 30.94
CA GLN A 870 -46.15 4.71 29.73
C GLN A 870 -45.46 3.64 28.88
N LEU A 871 -44.89 2.61 29.51
CA LEU A 871 -44.30 1.46 28.82
C LEU A 871 -45.30 0.74 27.90
N GLN A 872 -46.59 0.71 28.30
CA GLN A 872 -47.66 0.11 27.49
C GLN A 872 -48.13 1.00 26.34
N GLN A 873 -47.74 2.28 26.33
CA GLN A 873 -48.15 3.28 25.34
C GLN A 873 -47.03 3.62 24.34
N GLY A 874 -45.79 3.15 24.55
CA GLY A 874 -44.61 3.42 23.71
C GLY A 874 -43.32 3.55 24.53
N GLY A 875 -42.29 4.21 23.99
CA GLY A 875 -41.09 4.61 24.77
C GLY A 875 -39.95 3.59 24.86
N LEU A 876 -39.92 2.59 23.98
CA LEU A 876 -38.86 1.56 23.87
C LEU A 876 -38.11 1.63 22.53
N ASP A 877 -37.96 2.82 21.97
CA ASP A 877 -37.13 3.04 20.79
C ASP A 877 -35.84 3.78 21.19
N ASP A 878 -34.70 3.10 21.03
CA ASP A 878 -33.37 3.64 21.33
C ASP A 878 -33.05 4.90 20.50
N ILE A 879 -33.48 4.94 19.23
CA ILE A 879 -33.20 6.04 18.31
C ILE A 879 -34.01 7.28 18.72
N GLU A 880 -35.30 7.10 19.03
CA GLU A 880 -36.17 8.21 19.48
C GLU A 880 -35.70 8.79 20.82
N ILE A 881 -35.36 7.94 21.79
CA ILE A 881 -34.82 8.37 23.11
C ILE A 881 -33.53 9.18 22.91
N ARG A 882 -32.60 8.66 22.10
CA ARG A 882 -31.30 9.29 21.84
C ARG A 882 -31.43 10.61 21.09
N LEU A 883 -32.30 10.70 20.09
CA LEU A 883 -32.53 11.94 19.35
C LEU A 883 -33.23 13.00 20.21
N ALA A 884 -34.27 12.62 20.98
CA ALA A 884 -34.96 13.53 21.88
C ALA A 884 -34.01 14.16 22.90
N LEU A 885 -33.18 13.35 23.56
CA LEU A 885 -32.21 13.84 24.55
C LEU A 885 -31.12 14.71 23.90
N ARG A 886 -30.62 14.36 22.72
CA ARG A 886 -29.62 15.19 22.01
C ARG A 886 -30.18 16.54 21.60
N GLN A 887 -31.36 16.57 21.00
CA GLN A 887 -31.98 17.83 20.58
C GLN A 887 -32.29 18.73 21.78
N ALA A 888 -32.78 18.18 22.89
CA ALA A 888 -33.07 18.93 24.11
C ALA A 888 -31.80 19.48 24.80
N LEU A 889 -30.69 18.74 24.76
CA LEU A 889 -29.47 19.07 25.49
C LEU A 889 -28.40 19.81 24.65
N ALA A 890 -28.52 19.84 23.32
CA ALA A 890 -27.49 20.42 22.45
C ALA A 890 -27.14 21.87 22.80
N GLN A 891 -28.16 22.72 23.01
CA GLN A 891 -27.95 24.12 23.37
C GLN A 891 -27.46 24.27 24.83
N ARG A 892 -27.97 23.43 25.74
CA ARG A 892 -27.66 23.47 27.17
C ARG A 892 -26.22 23.04 27.46
N LEU A 893 -25.75 21.99 26.80
CA LEU A 893 -24.42 21.40 26.96
C LEU A 893 -23.41 21.85 25.89
N GLU A 894 -23.83 22.77 25.01
CA GLU A 894 -23.01 23.41 23.96
C GLU A 894 -22.32 22.42 23.00
N PHE A 895 -23.02 21.37 22.55
CA PHE A 895 -22.49 20.43 21.55
C PHE A 895 -23.19 20.57 20.19
N PRO A 896 -22.50 20.24 19.08
CA PRO A 896 -23.13 20.30 17.76
C PRO A 896 -24.18 19.19 17.61
N GLU A 897 -25.43 19.55 17.38
CA GLU A 897 -26.48 18.64 16.94
C GLU A 897 -27.06 19.11 15.60
N PRO A 898 -26.65 18.47 14.49
CA PRO A 898 -27.13 18.82 13.16
C PRO A 898 -28.58 18.43 12.88
N SER A 899 -29.14 17.41 13.55
CA SER A 899 -30.52 16.98 13.33
C SER A 899 -31.52 18.03 13.85
N GLN A 900 -32.61 18.23 13.11
CA GLN A 900 -33.70 19.13 13.47
C GLN A 900 -35.02 18.41 13.29
N ASP A 901 -35.96 18.66 14.21
CA ASP A 901 -37.28 18.03 14.26
C ASP A 901 -37.20 16.49 14.45
N MET A 902 -38.30 15.87 14.88
CA MET A 902 -38.39 14.41 15.05
C MET A 902 -39.83 13.95 14.77
N LEU A 903 -40.02 12.87 14.00
CA LEU A 903 -41.35 12.42 13.58
C LEU A 903 -42.18 11.94 14.77
N TYR A 904 -41.49 11.28 15.71
CA TYR A 904 -42.12 10.55 16.79
C TYR A 904 -41.68 11.06 18.16
N PHE A 905 -41.52 12.38 18.32
CA PHE A 905 -41.14 12.99 19.60
C PHE A 905 -41.99 12.54 20.79
N THR A 906 -43.30 12.38 20.59
CA THR A 906 -44.21 11.90 21.62
C THR A 906 -44.06 10.41 21.95
N HIS A 907 -43.43 9.62 21.09
CA HIS A 907 -43.17 8.19 21.33
C HIS A 907 -41.90 7.94 22.16
N ALA A 908 -40.92 8.85 22.13
CA ALA A 908 -39.73 8.79 22.99
C ALA A 908 -40.06 8.83 24.49
N GLN A 909 -41.16 9.52 24.85
CA GLN A 909 -41.66 9.65 26.23
C GLN A 909 -40.55 10.07 27.21
N ILE A 910 -39.83 11.14 26.84
CA ILE A 910 -38.79 11.79 27.67
C ILE A 910 -39.41 13.01 28.35
N SER A 911 -39.33 13.07 29.68
CA SER A 911 -39.81 14.21 30.48
C SER A 911 -38.72 15.28 30.65
N ASP A 912 -39.12 16.50 31.03
CA ASP A 912 -38.17 17.56 31.40
C ASP A 912 -37.28 17.14 32.58
N ALA A 913 -37.79 16.33 33.51
CA ALA A 913 -37.01 15.82 34.64
C ALA A 913 -35.91 14.85 34.18
N THR A 914 -36.21 13.94 33.24
CA THR A 914 -35.21 13.07 32.62
C THR A 914 -34.15 13.90 31.88
N VAL A 915 -34.55 14.97 31.17
CA VAL A 915 -33.60 15.88 30.51
C VAL A 915 -32.66 16.55 31.53
N ASP A 916 -33.20 17.10 32.62
CA ASP A 916 -32.41 17.76 33.67
C ASP A 916 -31.45 16.78 34.38
N ASN A 917 -31.89 15.54 34.63
CA ASN A 917 -31.06 14.50 35.23
C ASN A 917 -29.90 14.10 34.32
N VAL A 918 -30.17 13.93 33.02
CA VAL A 918 -29.13 13.60 32.02
C VAL A 918 -28.17 14.77 31.85
N GLU A 919 -28.62 16.02 31.84
CA GLU A 919 -27.76 17.21 31.83
C GLU A 919 -26.75 17.16 33.00
N ALA A 920 -27.25 17.05 34.24
CA ALA A 920 -26.42 17.02 35.43
C ALA A 920 -25.42 15.84 35.43
N ALA A 921 -25.83 14.68 34.89
CA ALA A 921 -24.96 13.53 34.76
C ALA A 921 -23.84 13.76 33.73
N VAL A 922 -24.13 14.41 32.61
CA VAL A 922 -23.10 14.77 31.60
C VAL A 922 -22.15 15.82 32.14
N GLU A 923 -22.64 16.83 32.88
CA GLU A 923 -21.78 17.83 33.53
C GLU A 923 -20.81 17.17 34.53
N ALA A 924 -21.29 16.24 35.35
CA ALA A 924 -20.44 15.50 36.28
C ALA A 924 -19.39 14.64 35.57
N LEU A 925 -19.73 14.03 34.42
CA LEU A 925 -18.78 13.28 33.60
C LEU A 925 -17.78 14.18 32.88
N ASP A 926 -18.21 15.37 32.46
CA ASP A 926 -17.35 16.39 31.84
C ASP A 926 -16.41 17.04 32.85
N ASP A 927 -16.75 17.10 34.13
CA ASP A 927 -15.86 17.57 35.20
C ASP A 927 -14.69 16.60 35.48
N ASP A 928 -14.82 15.31 35.14
CA ASP A 928 -13.71 14.35 35.18
C ASP A 928 -12.73 14.59 34.02
N ALA A 929 -11.72 15.42 34.30
CA ALA A 929 -10.66 15.74 33.35
C ALA A 929 -9.88 14.51 32.86
N ALA A 930 -9.72 13.46 33.69
CA ALA A 930 -8.97 12.27 33.30
C ALA A 930 -9.76 11.41 32.32
N ALA A 931 -11.05 11.17 32.60
CA ALA A 931 -11.95 10.46 31.69
C ALA A 931 -12.07 11.19 30.35
N ARG A 932 -12.31 12.51 30.39
CA ARG A 932 -12.41 13.36 29.19
C ARG A 932 -11.13 13.31 28.34
N ARG A 933 -9.95 13.50 28.94
CA ARG A 933 -8.66 13.45 28.20
C ARG A 933 -8.40 12.07 27.60
N THR A 934 -8.79 11.02 28.30
CA THR A 934 -8.65 9.64 27.81
C THR A 934 -9.51 9.44 26.56
N TRP A 935 -10.77 9.87 26.61
CA TRP A 935 -11.68 9.81 25.46
C TRP A 935 -11.17 10.64 24.28
N ILE A 936 -10.77 11.90 24.51
CA ILE A 936 -10.23 12.79 23.46
C ILE A 936 -8.94 12.19 22.87
N GLY A 937 -8.04 11.70 23.73
CA GLY A 937 -6.77 11.07 23.36
C GLY A 937 -6.92 9.79 22.53
N ALA A 938 -8.10 9.16 22.56
CA ALA A 938 -8.42 7.99 21.76
C ALA A 938 -8.96 8.34 20.36
N GLN A 939 -9.48 9.57 20.16
CA GLN A 939 -10.12 9.95 18.91
C GLN A 939 -9.12 9.96 17.72
N PRO A 940 -9.43 9.29 16.59
CA PRO A 940 -8.51 9.19 15.45
C PRO A 940 -8.05 10.55 14.90
N GLY A 941 -8.98 11.51 14.77
CA GLY A 941 -8.66 12.87 14.29
C GLY A 941 -7.74 13.63 15.25
N TRP A 942 -7.96 13.50 16.56
CA TRP A 942 -7.11 14.09 17.59
C TRP A 942 -5.70 13.47 17.61
N ARG A 943 -5.59 12.14 17.54
CA ARG A 943 -4.31 11.45 17.45
C ARG A 943 -3.51 11.88 16.22
N ARG A 944 -4.17 12.03 15.07
CA ARG A 944 -3.55 12.55 13.84
C ARG A 944 -3.00 13.97 14.05
N PHE A 945 -3.79 14.87 14.64
CA PHE A 945 -3.36 16.23 14.98
C PHE A 945 -2.13 16.24 15.91
N ILE A 946 -2.18 15.49 17.02
CA ILE A 946 -1.08 15.41 18.00
C ILE A 946 0.19 14.84 17.34
N ARG A 947 0.07 13.79 16.52
CA ARG A 947 1.22 13.18 15.82
C ARG A 947 1.85 14.12 14.79
N GLN A 948 1.05 14.88 14.06
CA GLN A 948 1.54 15.88 13.11
C GLN A 948 2.25 17.03 13.82
N ARG A 949 1.62 17.59 14.87
CA ARG A 949 2.14 18.72 15.65
C ARG A 949 3.43 18.39 16.40
N PHE A 950 3.50 17.21 17.01
CA PHE A 950 4.64 16.77 17.83
C PHE A 950 5.47 15.68 17.15
N SER A 951 5.54 15.69 15.82
CA SER A 951 6.22 14.67 15.01
C SER A 951 7.66 14.38 15.45
N GLN A 952 8.41 15.38 15.92
CA GLN A 952 9.76 15.19 16.46
C GLN A 952 9.80 14.34 17.74
N ARG A 953 8.83 14.50 18.64
CA ARG A 953 8.75 13.71 19.89
C ARG A 953 8.38 12.26 19.61
N PHE A 954 7.48 12.02 18.65
CA PHE A 954 7.16 10.66 18.19
C PHE A 954 8.34 10.03 17.43
N ALA A 955 9.09 10.80 16.65
CA ALA A 955 10.27 10.31 15.96
C ALA A 955 11.41 9.92 16.92
N SER A 956 11.56 10.61 18.06
CA SER A 956 12.55 10.26 19.09
C SER A 956 12.16 9.05 19.94
N LEU A 957 10.89 8.63 19.91
CA LEU A 957 10.42 7.49 20.69
C LEU A 957 11.03 6.19 20.19
N ASP A 958 11.30 6.07 18.90
CA ASP A 958 11.67 4.79 18.28
C ASP A 958 13.13 4.35 18.53
N GLU A 959 14.05 5.29 18.72
CA GLU A 959 15.50 5.04 18.81
C GLU A 959 15.89 4.11 19.97
N PRO A 960 15.43 4.32 21.22
CA PRO A 960 15.67 3.39 22.33
C PRO A 960 15.22 1.96 22.02
N TRP A 961 13.99 1.80 21.53
CA TRP A 961 13.40 0.49 21.26
C TRP A 961 14.10 -0.26 20.13
N TYR A 962 14.62 0.45 19.12
CA TYR A 962 15.48 -0.14 18.09
C TYR A 962 16.79 -0.69 18.65
N ARG A 963 17.43 0.00 19.59
CA ARG A 963 18.64 -0.52 20.25
C ARG A 963 18.37 -1.78 21.06
N GLY A 964 17.19 -1.89 21.69
CA GLY A 964 16.75 -3.11 22.35
C GLY A 964 16.63 -4.30 21.38
N MET A 965 16.13 -4.05 20.17
CA MET A 965 16.06 -5.07 19.11
C MET A 965 17.45 -5.43 18.57
N ASP A 966 18.34 -4.45 18.40
CA ASP A 966 19.73 -4.69 18.00
C ASP A 966 20.48 -5.53 19.04
N TYR A 967 20.17 -5.34 20.33
CA TYR A 967 20.74 -6.16 21.41
C TYR A 967 20.30 -7.63 21.31
N LEU A 968 19.03 -7.91 21.00
CA LEU A 968 18.56 -9.28 20.76
C LEU A 968 19.25 -9.92 19.55
N GLN A 969 19.53 -9.13 18.50
CA GLN A 969 20.29 -9.59 17.34
C GLN A 969 21.77 -9.85 17.67
N TYR A 970 22.38 -8.98 18.48
CA TYR A 970 23.72 -9.18 19.05
C TYR A 970 23.78 -10.48 19.87
N CYS A 971 22.73 -10.86 20.58
CA CYS A 971 22.71 -12.13 21.30
C CYS A 971 22.62 -13.35 20.36
N LEU A 972 21.93 -13.24 19.23
CA LEU A 972 21.73 -14.34 18.28
C LEU A 972 22.89 -14.58 17.30
N ASP A 973 23.64 -13.53 16.96
CA ASP A 973 24.65 -13.57 15.90
C ASP A 973 26.03 -13.10 16.41
N PRO A 974 27.02 -14.01 16.51
CA PRO A 974 28.41 -13.71 16.86
C PRO A 974 29.03 -12.57 16.05
N GLU A 975 28.64 -12.41 14.79
CA GLU A 975 29.19 -11.42 13.86
C GLU A 975 28.51 -10.05 13.94
N SER A 976 27.41 -9.93 14.71
CA SER A 976 26.70 -8.66 14.90
C SER A 976 27.46 -7.72 15.85
N GLU A 977 27.38 -6.42 15.56
CA GLU A 977 28.08 -5.37 16.32
C GLU A 977 27.59 -5.32 17.78
N ALA A 978 28.51 -5.10 18.72
CA ALA A 978 28.20 -5.10 20.14
C ALA A 978 27.36 -3.88 20.53
N VAL A 979 26.17 -4.14 21.10
CA VAL A 979 25.35 -3.10 21.73
C VAL A 979 25.89 -2.86 23.13
N THR A 980 26.34 -1.63 23.38
CA THR A 980 27.03 -1.25 24.62
C THR A 980 26.15 -0.49 25.60
N THR A 981 25.01 0.04 25.15
CA THR A 981 24.10 0.84 25.98
C THR A 981 22.65 0.62 25.56
N LEU A 982 21.76 0.51 26.53
CA LEU A 982 20.31 0.49 26.35
C LEU A 982 19.67 1.51 27.30
N ASP A 983 18.60 2.15 26.86
CA ASP A 983 17.84 3.08 27.69
C ASP A 983 17.01 2.35 28.76
N GLU A 984 16.70 3.04 29.86
CA GLU A 984 16.01 2.46 31.03
C GLU A 984 14.68 1.76 30.70
N PRO A 985 13.77 2.32 29.87
CA PRO A 985 12.50 1.65 29.55
C PRO A 985 12.71 0.32 28.84
N VAL A 986 13.74 0.25 27.99
CA VAL A 986 14.11 -0.93 27.21
C VAL A 986 14.75 -1.98 28.13
N LEU A 987 15.62 -1.55 29.04
CA LEU A 987 16.23 -2.41 30.05
C LEU A 987 15.16 -3.01 30.97
N ALA A 988 14.20 -2.22 31.45
CA ALA A 988 13.12 -2.70 32.30
C ALA A 988 12.30 -3.80 31.61
N VAL A 989 11.95 -3.59 30.33
CA VAL A 989 11.23 -4.58 29.52
C VAL A 989 12.06 -5.84 29.32
N LEU A 990 13.33 -5.73 28.93
CA LEU A 990 14.19 -6.88 28.68
C LEU A 990 14.49 -7.68 29.96
N ASN A 991 14.74 -7.02 31.08
CA ASN A 991 14.94 -7.65 32.40
C ASN A 991 13.69 -8.36 32.91
N SER A 992 12.50 -8.03 32.40
CA SER A 992 11.26 -8.74 32.76
C SER A 992 11.12 -10.10 32.06
N VAL A 993 11.91 -10.35 31.02
CA VAL A 993 11.78 -11.55 30.15
C VAL A 993 13.06 -12.39 30.14
N LEU A 994 14.22 -11.73 30.16
CA LEU A 994 15.51 -12.39 30.08
C LEU A 994 15.98 -12.81 31.48
N PRO A 995 16.62 -14.00 31.60
CA PRO A 995 16.99 -14.58 32.88
C PRO A 995 18.20 -13.90 33.54
N GLU A 996 19.02 -13.21 32.76
CA GLU A 996 20.22 -12.51 33.21
C GLU A 996 19.91 -11.02 33.38
N ALA A 997 20.27 -10.46 34.52
CA ALA A 997 20.06 -9.04 34.80
C ALA A 997 20.99 -8.19 33.93
N MET A 998 20.43 -7.16 33.30
CA MET A 998 21.15 -6.22 32.46
C MET A 998 21.01 -4.78 32.97
N PRO A 999 22.11 -4.01 33.01
CA PRO A 999 23.48 -4.44 32.77
C PRO A 999 24.00 -5.37 33.88
N ASP A 1000 25.05 -6.15 33.59
CA ASP A 1000 25.70 -7.00 34.57
C ASP A 1000 26.40 -6.21 35.70
N GLU A 1001 26.99 -6.89 36.68
CA GLU A 1001 27.70 -6.25 37.81
C GLU A 1001 28.86 -5.33 37.38
N THR A 1002 29.31 -5.44 36.13
CA THR A 1002 30.38 -4.62 35.54
C THR A 1002 29.86 -3.46 34.69
N GLY A 1003 28.55 -3.31 34.54
CA GLY A 1003 27.91 -2.29 33.71
C GLY A 1003 27.88 -2.65 32.21
N SER A 1004 28.19 -3.91 31.84
CA SER A 1004 28.21 -4.40 30.47
C SER A 1004 26.88 -5.06 30.09
N LEU A 1005 26.61 -5.14 28.79
CA LEU A 1005 25.47 -5.88 28.23
C LEU A 1005 25.98 -7.23 27.69
N PRO A 1006 25.98 -8.30 28.51
CA PRO A 1006 26.49 -9.60 28.08
C PRO A 1006 25.60 -10.21 26.99
N ARG A 1007 26.15 -11.13 26.19
CA ARG A 1007 25.33 -11.94 25.28
C ARG A 1007 24.56 -12.97 26.10
N VAL A 1008 23.25 -12.98 25.93
CA VAL A 1008 22.36 -13.98 26.53
C VAL A 1008 22.08 -15.08 25.50
N ASP A 1009 22.05 -16.34 25.93
CA ASP A 1009 21.67 -17.45 25.04
C ASP A 1009 20.15 -17.45 24.78
N LEU A 1010 19.77 -17.14 23.52
CA LEU A 1010 18.39 -16.95 23.10
C LEU A 1010 17.90 -18.10 22.22
N ASP A 1011 17.00 -18.93 22.76
CA ASP A 1011 16.20 -19.85 21.96
C ASP A 1011 15.06 -19.10 21.21
N SER A 1012 14.42 -19.77 20.25
CA SER A 1012 13.35 -19.16 19.44
C SER A 1012 12.14 -18.69 20.24
N ARG A 1013 11.87 -19.29 21.41
CA ARG A 1013 10.72 -18.92 22.27
C ARG A 1013 11.06 -17.67 23.08
N ARG A 1014 12.26 -17.61 23.65
CA ARG A 1014 12.77 -16.47 24.44
C ARG A 1014 12.97 -15.24 23.56
N TYR A 1015 13.53 -15.40 22.37
CA TYR A 1015 13.67 -14.31 21.40
C TYR A 1015 12.31 -13.70 21.06
N LYS A 1016 11.31 -14.54 20.76
CA LYS A 1016 9.95 -14.07 20.46
C LYS A 1016 9.32 -13.35 21.66
N ALA A 1017 9.42 -13.91 22.87
CA ALA A 1017 8.88 -13.30 24.08
C ALA A 1017 9.51 -11.93 24.38
N ALA A 1018 10.84 -11.80 24.23
CA ALA A 1018 11.53 -10.53 24.43
C ALA A 1018 11.14 -9.49 23.37
N LEU A 1019 10.96 -9.94 22.12
CA LEU A 1019 10.57 -9.08 21.01
C LEU A 1019 9.12 -8.58 21.09
N ASP A 1020 8.18 -9.46 21.44
CA ASP A 1020 6.78 -9.08 21.69
C ASP A 1020 6.71 -8.04 22.83
N LYS A 1021 7.48 -8.24 23.90
CA LYS A 1021 7.57 -7.31 25.03
C LYS A 1021 8.18 -5.95 24.67
N LEU A 1022 9.18 -5.90 23.79
CA LEU A 1022 9.70 -4.64 23.24
C LEU A 1022 8.67 -3.89 22.38
N VAL A 1023 7.84 -4.61 21.61
CA VAL A 1023 6.77 -4.00 20.80
C VAL A 1023 5.66 -3.46 21.70
N ASP A 1024 5.23 -4.22 22.69
CA ASP A 1024 4.23 -3.80 23.66
C ASP A 1024 4.71 -2.58 24.46
N GLY A 1025 5.97 -2.59 24.91
CA GLY A 1025 6.59 -1.48 25.63
C GLY A 1025 6.63 -0.19 24.81
N ARG A 1026 7.02 -0.28 23.53
CA ARG A 1026 6.96 0.86 22.59
C ARG A 1026 5.54 1.40 22.45
N GLN A 1027 4.56 0.52 22.24
CA GLN A 1027 3.16 0.92 22.06
C GLN A 1027 2.63 1.62 23.31
N ALA A 1028 2.94 1.09 24.51
CA ALA A 1028 2.59 1.71 25.77
C ALA A 1028 3.21 3.10 25.96
N GLU A 1029 4.48 3.29 25.58
CA GLU A 1029 5.10 4.63 25.60
C GLU A 1029 4.47 5.60 24.59
N GLU A 1030 4.08 5.11 23.41
CA GLU A 1030 3.41 5.91 22.40
C GLU A 1030 2.03 6.38 22.91
N ASP A 1031 1.25 5.48 23.52
CA ASP A 1031 -0.04 5.82 24.13
C ASP A 1031 0.12 6.77 25.34
N ALA A 1032 1.13 6.56 26.19
CA ALA A 1032 1.45 7.47 27.28
C ALA A 1032 1.92 8.86 26.76
N LEU A 1033 2.59 8.90 25.62
CA LEU A 1033 2.93 10.16 24.96
C LEU A 1033 1.69 10.88 24.42
N TYR A 1034 0.75 10.17 23.79
CA TYR A 1034 -0.54 10.75 23.39
C TYR A 1034 -1.28 11.34 24.59
N GLN A 1035 -1.37 10.62 25.71
CA GLN A 1035 -2.04 11.12 26.92
C GLN A 1035 -1.38 12.39 27.46
N ARG A 1036 -0.05 12.40 27.62
CA ARG A 1036 0.69 13.59 28.09
C ARG A 1036 0.53 14.79 27.18
N LEU A 1037 0.63 14.58 25.86
CA LEU A 1037 0.47 15.66 24.89
C LEU A 1037 -0.97 16.17 24.82
N THR A 1038 -1.95 15.29 25.00
CA THR A 1038 -3.36 15.65 25.08
C THR A 1038 -3.64 16.53 26.30
N ALA A 1039 -3.11 16.15 27.47
CA ALA A 1039 -3.21 16.97 28.68
C ALA A 1039 -2.59 18.37 28.48
N GLN A 1040 -1.45 18.47 27.78
CA GLN A 1040 -0.82 19.76 27.46
C GLN A 1040 -1.67 20.66 26.54
N GLN A 1041 -2.66 20.12 25.85
CA GLN A 1041 -3.56 20.90 25.00
C GLN A 1041 -4.90 21.22 25.66
N ASP A 1042 -5.17 20.75 26.89
CA ASP A 1042 -6.42 21.00 27.60
C ASP A 1042 -6.41 22.43 28.20
N PRO A 1043 -7.20 23.38 27.67
CA PRO A 1043 -7.26 24.74 28.21
C PRO A 1043 -8.01 24.83 29.56
N ASN A 1044 -8.68 23.77 29.97
CA ASN A 1044 -9.49 23.74 31.19
C ASN A 1044 -8.70 23.22 32.40
N ASP A 1045 -7.40 22.92 32.22
CA ASP A 1045 -6.51 22.63 33.33
C ASP A 1045 -6.10 23.94 34.03
N ARG A 1046 -6.40 24.05 35.32
CA ARG A 1046 -6.03 25.21 36.15
C ARG A 1046 -4.91 24.88 37.16
N ASP A 1047 -4.25 23.74 37.02
CA ASP A 1047 -3.12 23.33 37.87
C ASP A 1047 -1.75 23.41 37.18
#